data_AF-A0A3V2Y6T4-F1
#
_entry.id   AF-A0A3V2Y6T4-F1
#
_cell.length_a   1.000
_cell.length_b   1.000
_cell.length_c   1.000
_cell.angle_alpha   90.00
_cell.angle_beta   90.00
_cell.angle_gamma   90.00
#
_symmetry.space_group_name_H-M   'P 1'
#
loop_
_entity.id
_entity.type
_entity.pdbx_description
1 polymer ?
#
loop_
_entity_poly.entity_id
_entity_poly.type
_entity_poly.pdbx_seq_one_letter_code
_entity_poly.pdbx_strand_id
1 'polypeptide(L)'
;MNATIQQDVVRRLVQDFEFKERDKYLQQGVCPKCRKRELFTSIDKPWILKCGRENNCGHQVVVKELYPDIFEDWSKRYKDTPETPHAAAEAYLREARGLDTEPLKGIFTQGAFVKDGMGSATVRFKLSCGAIWERIIDQPQRFGKQKANIKGSYVGHWWVPPFVNLLEVNEIWITEGIFNALSLCQAGLPAVATLSSNNYPLVALDTLAKELGEKPRPRLVWAFDGDKAGTKHTLAFAARSEDAGWKVRAAQPVKSPSSLDWNDLLLRGRLSKSDIKNYRYYGDILLAKSPTEKALLMHQHNEWHSFYFEHNSRMYWFELDLDRYMRAYERISNTGTEVIQDWEAKERAVKESGGVTEIANCWLTPLYFQRSEPTDESWYYVKVNMPNRPAVKDTFTANQLTSSAEFKKRLLHIAKGAVYTGSTKQLDKFIQMRLPEIKEVKTQNFIGYNKDYSAWLFNRVAVCDGRLYEMNDEDYFEINHASVKSLSLTPSLDLNPKLNEFTTGWIDDIWTAFGEKGYVALAFWLGSLFAEQIRERDKSFPFLEIVGEPGTGKSTLIEFLWKLAGREEYEGFDPSKSTAAARGRNFAQVGNLPVVLIEGDRTTDNAKQRAFDWDELKSLYNGRASRAVGIKSNNNETYEPPFRGSIVIAQNADTDGSKAFLERIIHIYTDKRGQSIQTRHAAERLEQLPVSRVSGFTLLATMREKEIMQTFGKGYERARSELESNSNIRHIRIAKNHAQLVGLLEALALVVPVPVERIEKTREAITALAIERCQALKKDHPMVQEFWELFDYLDELAPYGINHSSDENEIAVNFNHMEEVAAAHRQRIPFTLTEIKKLLKNGNERRFIRQSTTRSAVSERHNRGKGDMQRMPDTFRCWIFKRD
;
A
#
# COMPACT_ATOMS: atom_id res chain seq x y z
N MET A 1 -21.25 36.65 -19.86
CA MET A 1 -21.28 35.39 -20.65
C MET A 1 -20.37 34.41 -19.93
N ASN A 2 -20.84 33.22 -19.57
CA ASN A 2 -19.94 32.18 -19.08
C ASN A 2 -18.97 31.81 -20.21
N ALA A 3 -17.67 31.74 -19.91
CA ALA A 3 -16.69 31.25 -20.86
C ALA A 3 -17.05 29.82 -21.28
N THR A 4 -16.91 29.51 -22.57
CA THR A 4 -17.12 28.13 -23.05
C THR A 4 -16.08 27.20 -22.43
N ILE A 5 -16.37 25.90 -22.34
CA ILE A 5 -15.37 24.91 -21.86
C ILE A 5 -14.08 25.00 -22.66
N GLN A 6 -14.19 25.19 -23.98
CA GLN A 6 -13.05 25.41 -24.87
C GLN A 6 -12.19 26.60 -24.41
N GLN A 7 -12.78 27.75 -24.08
CA GLN A 7 -12.04 28.93 -23.63
C GLN A 7 -11.35 28.69 -22.28
N ASP A 8 -12.03 28.06 -21.32
CA ASP A 8 -11.43 27.70 -20.02
C ASP A 8 -10.26 26.73 -20.18
N VAL A 9 -10.43 25.73 -21.06
CA VAL A 9 -9.38 24.77 -21.41
C VAL A 9 -8.19 25.49 -22.05
N VAL A 10 -8.41 26.31 -23.09
CA VAL A 10 -7.34 27.03 -23.78
C VAL A 10 -6.56 27.91 -22.80
N ARG A 11 -7.26 28.69 -21.97
CA ARG A 11 -6.64 29.53 -20.94
C ARG A 11 -5.75 28.71 -20.00
N ARG A 12 -6.26 27.58 -19.50
CA ARG A 12 -5.52 26.74 -18.55
C ARG A 12 -4.36 26.01 -19.21
N LEU A 13 -4.53 25.54 -20.45
CA LEU A 13 -3.44 24.96 -21.23
C LEU A 13 -2.31 25.96 -21.44
N VAL A 14 -2.62 27.20 -21.85
CA VAL A 14 -1.63 28.27 -22.03
C VAL A 14 -0.83 28.51 -20.74
N GLN A 15 -1.51 28.53 -19.59
CA GLN A 15 -0.86 28.71 -18.30
C GLN A 15 -0.01 27.50 -17.87
N ASP A 16 -0.57 26.30 -17.90
CA ASP A 16 0.05 25.10 -17.31
C ASP A 16 1.18 24.52 -18.18
N PHE A 17 1.15 24.75 -19.49
CA PHE A 17 2.15 24.25 -20.44
C PHE A 17 2.90 25.35 -21.21
N GLU A 18 2.70 26.62 -20.88
CA GLU A 18 3.36 27.76 -21.55
C GLU A 18 3.16 27.79 -23.08
N PHE A 19 1.95 27.45 -23.56
CA PHE A 19 1.66 27.49 -25.00
C PHE A 19 1.72 28.91 -25.56
N LYS A 20 2.05 29.00 -26.85
CA LYS A 20 1.87 30.20 -27.65
C LYS A 20 0.74 29.98 -28.65
N GLU A 21 -0.17 30.94 -28.73
CA GLU A 21 -1.21 30.98 -29.76
C GLU A 21 -0.58 31.36 -31.11
N ARG A 22 -0.79 30.50 -32.12
CA ARG A 22 -0.42 30.75 -33.52
C ARG A 22 -1.52 30.23 -34.44
N ASP A 23 -2.13 31.13 -35.20
CA ASP A 23 -3.25 30.84 -36.10
C ASP A 23 -4.37 30.05 -35.39
N LYS A 24 -4.63 28.82 -35.81
CA LYS A 24 -5.68 27.93 -35.27
C LYS A 24 -5.16 26.93 -34.23
N TYR A 25 -3.92 27.09 -33.75
CA TYR A 25 -3.24 26.14 -32.89
C TYR A 25 -2.57 26.79 -31.67
N LEU A 26 -2.58 26.07 -30.56
CA LEU A 26 -1.65 26.25 -29.46
C LEU A 26 -0.39 25.46 -29.79
N GLN A 27 0.76 26.12 -29.86
CA GLN A 27 2.04 25.50 -30.23
C GLN A 27 3.15 25.87 -29.24
N GLN A 28 4.28 25.18 -29.34
CA GLN A 28 5.48 25.40 -28.51
C GLN A 28 5.27 25.21 -27.01
N GLY A 29 4.24 24.45 -26.61
CA GLY A 29 4.01 24.11 -25.20
C GLY A 29 5.05 23.12 -24.67
N VAL A 30 5.31 23.15 -23.37
CA VAL A 30 6.25 22.26 -22.69
C VAL A 30 5.61 20.88 -22.51
N CYS A 31 6.17 19.85 -23.14
CA CYS A 31 5.68 18.49 -22.99
C CYS A 31 5.93 17.95 -21.56
N PRO A 32 4.92 17.41 -20.85
CA PRO A 32 5.10 16.92 -19.48
C PRO A 32 6.03 15.70 -19.41
N LYS A 33 6.11 14.91 -20.49
CA LYS A 33 6.96 13.71 -20.57
C LYS A 33 8.43 14.03 -20.88
N CYS A 34 8.71 14.78 -21.96
CA CYS A 34 10.09 15.03 -22.41
C CYS A 34 10.63 16.43 -22.08
N ARG A 35 9.81 17.31 -21.48
CA ARG A 35 10.14 18.69 -21.11
C ARG A 35 10.63 19.59 -22.26
N LYS A 36 10.40 19.19 -23.52
CA LYS A 36 10.71 20.00 -24.72
C LYS A 36 9.48 20.82 -25.15
N ARG A 37 9.72 22.00 -25.75
CA ARG A 37 8.71 22.97 -26.24
C ARG A 37 8.12 22.57 -27.60
N GLU A 38 7.57 21.37 -27.67
CA GLU A 38 7.06 20.75 -28.91
C GLU A 38 5.63 20.22 -28.74
N LEU A 39 4.96 20.56 -27.63
CA LEU A 39 3.56 20.24 -27.43
C LEU A 39 2.71 21.16 -28.34
N PHE A 40 1.65 20.61 -28.92
CA PHE A 40 0.68 21.37 -29.71
C PHE A 40 -0.75 20.81 -29.56
N THR A 41 -1.75 21.66 -29.80
CA THR A 41 -3.17 21.28 -29.92
C THR A 41 -3.95 22.32 -30.74
N SER A 42 -5.14 21.97 -31.23
CA SER A 42 -6.02 22.93 -31.93
C SER A 42 -6.68 23.86 -30.91
N ILE A 43 -6.80 25.16 -31.24
CA ILE A 43 -7.56 26.10 -30.42
C ILE A 43 -9.06 25.76 -30.48
N ASP A 44 -9.58 25.42 -31.65
CA ASP A 44 -11.01 25.14 -31.85
C ASP A 44 -11.46 23.82 -31.20
N LYS A 45 -10.56 22.82 -31.15
CA LYS A 45 -10.83 21.49 -30.57
C LYS A 45 -9.67 21.05 -29.66
N PRO A 46 -9.47 21.69 -28.50
CA PRO A 46 -8.31 21.51 -27.62
C PRO A 46 -8.46 20.27 -26.73
N TRP A 47 -8.89 19.13 -27.29
CA TRP A 47 -9.26 17.96 -26.48
C TRP A 47 -8.09 17.01 -26.23
N ILE A 48 -7.06 17.10 -27.08
CA ILE A 48 -5.86 16.26 -27.02
C ILE A 48 -4.64 17.14 -27.26
N LEU A 49 -3.65 17.03 -26.37
CA LEU A 49 -2.33 17.62 -26.55
C LEU A 49 -1.41 16.57 -27.16
N LYS A 50 -0.68 16.91 -28.22
CA LYS A 50 0.27 16.00 -28.87
C LYS A 50 1.67 16.60 -28.86
N CYS A 51 2.67 15.80 -28.53
CA CYS A 51 4.07 16.19 -28.69
C CYS A 51 4.51 15.95 -30.14
N GLY A 52 4.94 17.00 -30.84
CA GLY A 52 5.40 16.98 -32.25
C GLY A 52 6.69 16.19 -32.49
N ARG A 53 7.40 15.79 -31.43
CA ARG A 53 8.54 14.86 -31.53
C ARG A 53 8.04 13.42 -31.70
N GLU A 54 7.36 13.12 -32.80
CA GLU A 54 6.68 11.82 -33.01
C GLU A 54 7.63 10.63 -32.85
N ASN A 55 8.83 10.70 -33.44
CA ASN A 55 9.82 9.62 -33.39
C ASN A 55 10.57 9.50 -32.05
N ASN A 56 10.51 10.51 -31.17
CA ASN A 56 11.29 10.53 -29.92
C ASN A 56 10.44 10.52 -28.65
N CYS A 57 9.24 11.11 -28.69
CA CYS A 57 8.37 11.28 -27.53
C CYS A 57 6.95 10.87 -27.86
N GLY A 58 6.34 11.49 -28.89
CA GLY A 58 4.99 11.20 -29.36
C GLY A 58 3.88 11.26 -28.30
N HIS A 59 4.16 11.81 -27.12
CA HIS A 59 3.24 11.74 -25.98
C HIS A 59 1.94 12.48 -26.26
N GLN A 60 0.83 11.88 -25.84
CA GLN A 60 -0.50 12.43 -25.97
C GLN A 60 -1.14 12.57 -24.59
N VAL A 61 -1.81 13.70 -24.36
CA VAL A 61 -2.53 13.99 -23.11
C VAL A 61 -3.99 14.25 -23.46
N VAL A 62 -4.90 13.52 -22.80
CA VAL A 62 -6.34 13.77 -22.92
C VAL A 62 -6.71 14.89 -21.95
N VAL A 63 -7.16 16.02 -22.48
CA VAL A 63 -7.37 17.24 -21.67
C VAL A 63 -8.45 17.06 -20.61
N LYS A 64 -9.44 16.22 -20.87
CA LYS A 64 -10.48 15.87 -19.90
C LYS A 64 -9.94 15.14 -18.67
N GLU A 65 -8.90 14.32 -18.83
CA GLU A 65 -8.25 13.62 -17.71
C GLU A 65 -7.35 14.57 -16.92
N LEU A 66 -6.80 15.58 -17.59
CA LEU A 66 -5.94 16.59 -16.96
C LEU A 66 -6.75 17.60 -16.15
N TYR A 67 -7.90 18.03 -16.65
CA TYR A 67 -8.75 19.07 -16.04
C TYR A 67 -10.17 18.56 -15.77
N PRO A 68 -10.35 17.51 -14.95
CA PRO A 68 -11.66 16.90 -14.73
C PRO A 68 -12.68 17.92 -14.19
N ASP A 69 -12.23 18.87 -13.37
CA ASP A 69 -13.03 19.95 -12.79
C ASP A 69 -13.72 20.84 -13.84
N ILE A 70 -13.16 20.97 -15.05
CA ILE A 70 -13.78 21.74 -16.13
C ILE A 70 -14.98 20.98 -16.72
N PHE A 71 -14.93 19.65 -16.75
CA PHE A 71 -15.89 18.77 -17.43
C PHE A 71 -16.91 18.11 -16.48
N GLU A 72 -17.06 18.64 -15.27
CA GLU A 72 -17.88 18.03 -14.21
C GLU A 72 -19.24 18.71 -13.96
N ASP A 73 -19.47 19.93 -14.44
CA ASP A 73 -20.67 20.74 -14.13
C ASP A 73 -21.34 21.33 -15.40
N TRP A 74 -21.95 20.48 -16.22
CA TRP A 74 -22.59 20.86 -17.49
C TRP A 74 -23.85 21.68 -17.28
N SER A 75 -24.74 21.25 -16.38
CA SER A 75 -26.02 21.95 -16.12
C SER A 75 -25.87 23.30 -15.41
N LYS A 76 -24.72 23.56 -14.79
CA LYS A 76 -24.38 24.89 -14.25
C LYS A 76 -23.92 25.83 -15.36
N ARG A 77 -23.09 25.32 -16.28
CA ARG A 77 -22.48 26.09 -17.38
C ARG A 77 -23.48 26.40 -18.49
N TYR A 78 -24.25 25.41 -18.91
CA TYR A 78 -25.21 25.47 -20.01
C TYR A 78 -26.63 25.42 -19.45
N LYS A 79 -27.29 26.58 -19.41
CA LYS A 79 -28.67 26.72 -18.92
C LYS A 79 -29.65 26.57 -20.07
N ASP A 80 -30.73 25.83 -19.83
CA ASP A 80 -31.79 25.65 -20.80
C ASP A 80 -32.50 26.97 -21.08
N THR A 81 -32.77 27.25 -22.35
CA THR A 81 -33.65 28.34 -22.79
C THR A 81 -34.78 27.77 -23.65
N PRO A 82 -35.88 28.52 -23.90
CA PRO A 82 -36.93 28.06 -24.81
C PRO A 82 -36.40 27.67 -26.21
N GLU A 83 -35.34 28.34 -26.67
CA GLU A 83 -34.70 28.08 -27.97
C GLU A 83 -33.72 26.89 -27.92
N THR A 84 -33.14 26.61 -26.75
CA THR A 84 -32.20 25.50 -26.52
C THR A 84 -32.59 24.70 -25.27
N PRO A 85 -33.69 23.93 -25.31
CA PRO A 85 -34.25 23.24 -24.13
C PRO A 85 -33.40 22.05 -23.64
N HIS A 86 -32.33 21.71 -24.35
CA HIS A 86 -31.42 20.59 -24.03
C HIS A 86 -29.96 21.03 -24.02
N ALA A 87 -29.69 22.27 -23.57
CA ALA A 87 -28.41 22.94 -23.73
C ALA A 87 -27.23 22.17 -23.11
N ALA A 88 -27.39 21.63 -21.90
CA ALA A 88 -26.32 20.89 -21.23
C ALA A 88 -26.08 19.51 -21.88
N ALA A 89 -27.15 18.83 -22.31
CA ALA A 89 -27.04 17.55 -23.01
C ALA A 89 -26.38 17.72 -24.39
N GLU A 90 -26.76 18.74 -25.14
CA GLU A 90 -26.14 19.07 -26.43
C GLU A 90 -24.66 19.43 -26.28
N ALA A 91 -24.35 20.31 -25.32
CA ALA A 91 -22.96 20.69 -25.04
C ALA A 91 -22.12 19.46 -24.63
N TYR A 92 -22.66 18.55 -23.83
CA TYR A 92 -21.98 17.30 -23.47
C TYR A 92 -21.66 16.44 -24.69
N LEU A 93 -22.62 16.24 -25.60
CA LEU A 93 -22.42 15.46 -26.82
C LEU A 93 -21.37 16.11 -27.74
N ARG A 94 -21.43 17.44 -27.91
CA ARG A 94 -20.52 18.16 -28.77
C ARG A 94 -19.10 18.26 -28.20
N GLU A 95 -18.97 18.68 -26.95
CA GLU A 95 -17.70 19.10 -26.36
C GLU A 95 -16.99 17.98 -25.60
N ALA A 96 -17.73 17.10 -24.91
CA ALA A 96 -17.12 15.95 -24.21
C ALA A 96 -17.06 14.67 -25.05
N ARG A 97 -17.92 14.53 -26.07
CA ARG A 97 -17.98 13.33 -26.93
C ARG A 97 -17.56 13.58 -28.37
N GLY A 98 -17.37 14.83 -28.78
CA GLY A 98 -16.93 15.17 -30.14
C GLY A 98 -17.92 14.78 -31.23
N LEU A 99 -19.20 14.60 -30.86
CA LEU A 99 -20.26 14.21 -31.79
C LEU A 99 -20.81 15.45 -32.49
N ASP A 100 -21.11 15.31 -33.78
CA ASP A 100 -21.87 16.31 -34.52
C ASP A 100 -23.34 16.27 -34.06
N THR A 101 -23.82 17.35 -33.46
CA THR A 101 -25.16 17.43 -32.86
C THR A 101 -26.24 17.81 -33.85
N GLU A 102 -25.90 18.34 -35.03
CA GLU A 102 -26.86 18.70 -36.08
C GLU A 102 -27.76 17.52 -36.50
N PRO A 103 -27.22 16.35 -36.90
CA PRO A 103 -28.04 15.19 -37.25
C PRO A 103 -28.71 14.54 -36.02
N LEU A 104 -28.38 14.99 -34.80
CA LEU A 104 -28.92 14.47 -33.54
C LEU A 104 -30.09 15.29 -32.98
N LYS A 105 -30.43 16.41 -33.61
CA LYS A 105 -31.57 17.25 -33.20
C LYS A 105 -32.85 16.43 -33.19
N GLY A 106 -33.56 16.43 -32.05
CA GLY A 106 -34.77 15.65 -31.83
C GLY A 106 -34.56 14.17 -31.48
N ILE A 107 -33.32 13.67 -31.49
CA ILE A 107 -32.99 12.27 -31.16
C ILE A 107 -32.71 12.07 -29.67
N PHE A 108 -32.13 13.09 -29.02
CA PHE A 108 -31.84 13.09 -27.58
C PHE A 108 -32.67 14.14 -26.84
N THR A 109 -32.84 13.93 -25.53
CA THR A 109 -33.44 14.92 -24.63
C THR A 109 -32.57 15.11 -23.39
N GLN A 110 -32.71 16.25 -22.72
CA GLN A 110 -32.12 16.48 -21.40
C GLN A 110 -33.04 15.95 -20.29
N GLY A 111 -32.43 15.35 -19.27
CA GLY A 111 -33.14 14.77 -18.14
C GLY A 111 -32.46 15.06 -16.80
N ALA A 112 -33.04 14.49 -15.74
CA ALA A 112 -32.52 14.53 -14.38
C ALA A 112 -32.49 13.14 -13.77
N PHE A 113 -31.38 12.80 -13.11
CA PHE A 113 -31.18 11.60 -12.32
C PHE A 113 -31.02 11.98 -10.86
N VAL A 114 -31.73 11.26 -9.97
CA VAL A 114 -31.71 11.48 -8.53
C VAL A 114 -31.48 10.16 -7.83
N LYS A 115 -30.51 10.11 -6.91
CA LYS A 115 -30.20 8.95 -6.08
C LYS A 115 -29.58 9.42 -4.75
N ASP A 116 -30.03 8.85 -3.63
CA ASP A 116 -29.51 9.15 -2.29
C ASP A 116 -29.45 10.66 -1.96
N GLY A 117 -30.48 11.41 -2.36
CA GLY A 117 -30.57 12.86 -2.16
C GLY A 117 -29.68 13.71 -3.10
N MET A 118 -28.89 13.08 -3.97
CA MET A 118 -28.02 13.75 -4.94
C MET A 118 -28.66 13.78 -6.33
N GLY A 119 -28.62 14.94 -6.98
CA GLY A 119 -29.11 15.16 -8.35
C GLY A 119 -27.99 15.36 -9.37
N SER A 120 -28.24 15.00 -10.63
CA SER A 120 -27.38 15.25 -11.78
C SER A 120 -28.20 15.38 -13.07
N ALA A 121 -27.80 16.27 -13.99
CA ALA A 121 -28.39 16.28 -15.32
C ALA A 121 -27.99 15.03 -16.12
N THR A 122 -28.80 14.70 -17.12
CA THR A 122 -28.56 13.54 -17.99
C THR A 122 -28.82 13.83 -19.46
N VAL A 123 -28.13 13.11 -20.35
CA VAL A 123 -28.54 12.96 -21.76
C VAL A 123 -29.35 11.68 -21.92
N ARG A 124 -30.53 11.75 -22.53
CA ARG A 124 -31.46 10.63 -22.70
C ARG A 124 -31.65 10.25 -24.16
N PHE A 125 -31.70 8.95 -24.41
CA PHE A 125 -32.08 8.36 -25.70
C PHE A 125 -33.21 7.37 -25.49
N LYS A 126 -34.23 7.44 -26.35
CA LYS A 126 -35.37 6.51 -26.33
C LYS A 126 -35.10 5.35 -27.29
N LEU A 127 -35.40 4.14 -26.84
CA LEU A 127 -35.32 2.92 -27.65
C LEU A 127 -36.68 2.64 -28.32
N SER A 128 -36.64 1.88 -29.41
CA SER A 128 -37.85 1.44 -30.13
C SER A 128 -38.79 0.61 -29.25
N CYS A 129 -38.27 -0.13 -28.28
CA CYS A 129 -39.06 -0.88 -27.28
C CYS A 129 -39.67 -0.01 -26.17
N GLY A 130 -39.48 1.32 -26.21
CA GLY A 130 -39.98 2.25 -25.20
C GLY A 130 -39.07 2.45 -23.99
N ALA A 131 -38.02 1.65 -23.84
CA ALA A 131 -37.01 1.86 -22.81
C ALA A 131 -36.25 3.19 -23.02
N ILE A 132 -35.77 3.77 -21.92
CA ILE A 132 -35.01 5.03 -21.93
C ILE A 132 -33.64 4.77 -21.34
N TRP A 133 -32.60 5.04 -22.12
CA TRP A 133 -31.22 5.05 -21.65
C TRP A 133 -30.82 6.49 -21.31
N GLU A 134 -30.31 6.73 -20.09
CA GLU A 134 -29.88 8.06 -19.64
C GLU A 134 -28.44 8.04 -19.12
N ARG A 135 -27.59 8.92 -19.67
CA ARG A 135 -26.19 9.12 -19.26
C ARG A 135 -26.11 10.23 -18.22
N ILE A 136 -25.47 9.97 -17.08
CA ILE A 136 -25.20 10.98 -16.04
C ILE A 136 -24.06 11.88 -16.51
N ILE A 137 -24.28 13.20 -16.53
CA ILE A 137 -23.30 14.16 -17.07
C ILE A 137 -22.67 15.08 -16.02
N ASP A 138 -23.35 15.38 -14.90
CA ASP A 138 -22.75 16.22 -13.84
C ASP A 138 -22.18 15.37 -12.70
N GLN A 139 -20.90 15.56 -12.41
CA GLN A 139 -20.16 14.94 -11.30
C GLN A 139 -20.50 13.45 -11.10
N PRO A 140 -20.40 12.60 -12.15
CA PRO A 140 -20.87 11.22 -12.12
C PRO A 140 -20.15 10.35 -11.07
N GLN A 141 -18.93 10.70 -10.69
CA GLN A 141 -18.14 10.01 -9.67
C GLN A 141 -18.82 9.94 -8.29
N ARG A 142 -19.75 10.86 -7.98
CA ARG A 142 -20.55 10.84 -6.75
C ARG A 142 -21.51 9.65 -6.67
N PHE A 143 -21.81 9.00 -7.80
CA PHE A 143 -22.68 7.83 -7.88
C PHE A 143 -21.89 6.51 -7.95
N GLY A 144 -20.63 6.52 -7.52
CA GLY A 144 -19.75 5.34 -7.53
C GLY A 144 -19.44 4.86 -8.95
N LYS A 145 -19.68 3.57 -9.24
CA LYS A 145 -19.44 2.99 -10.57
C LYS A 145 -20.58 3.26 -11.57
N GLN A 146 -21.71 3.81 -11.13
CA GLN A 146 -22.89 4.02 -11.98
C GLN A 146 -22.74 5.27 -12.85
N LYS A 147 -22.44 5.06 -14.15
CA LYS A 147 -22.27 6.16 -15.12
C LYS A 147 -23.48 6.39 -16.03
N ALA A 148 -24.40 5.44 -16.08
CA ALA A 148 -25.63 5.50 -16.86
C ALA A 148 -26.75 4.75 -16.12
N ASN A 149 -27.99 5.00 -16.53
CA ASN A 149 -29.17 4.36 -16.00
C ASN A 149 -30.10 3.97 -17.16
N ILE A 150 -30.83 2.87 -17.02
CA ILE A 150 -31.81 2.41 -18.01
C ILE A 150 -33.15 2.22 -17.32
N LYS A 151 -34.19 2.84 -17.88
CA LYS A 151 -35.58 2.72 -17.41
C LYS A 151 -36.37 1.88 -18.42
N GLY A 152 -36.96 0.78 -17.96
CA GLY A 152 -37.67 -0.18 -18.80
C GLY A 152 -36.79 -1.34 -19.28
N SER A 153 -37.42 -2.38 -19.83
CA SER A 153 -36.71 -3.55 -20.37
C SER A 153 -36.20 -3.29 -21.78
N TYR A 154 -34.92 -3.59 -22.02
CA TYR A 154 -34.27 -3.49 -23.32
C TYR A 154 -33.68 -4.83 -23.79
N VAL A 155 -33.88 -5.90 -23.02
CA VAL A 155 -33.30 -7.23 -23.28
C VAL A 155 -33.73 -7.70 -24.66
N GLY A 156 -32.77 -8.13 -25.48
CA GLY A 156 -33.06 -8.59 -26.83
C GLY A 156 -33.19 -7.48 -27.88
N HIS A 157 -33.12 -6.20 -27.49
CA HIS A 157 -33.21 -5.06 -28.39
C HIS A 157 -31.87 -4.33 -28.53
N TRP A 158 -31.76 -3.48 -29.56
CA TRP A 158 -30.70 -2.50 -29.72
C TRP A 158 -31.29 -1.10 -29.90
N TRP A 159 -30.47 -0.08 -29.76
CA TRP A 159 -30.77 1.28 -30.19
C TRP A 159 -30.24 1.50 -31.60
N VAL A 160 -31.10 2.00 -32.49
CA VAL A 160 -30.77 2.37 -33.87
C VAL A 160 -30.83 3.90 -33.97
N PRO A 161 -29.79 4.57 -34.48
CA PRO A 161 -29.89 5.99 -34.80
C PRO A 161 -31.02 6.20 -35.84
N PRO A 162 -31.98 7.11 -35.61
CA PRO A 162 -33.12 7.34 -36.50
C PRO A 162 -32.78 7.59 -37.98
N PHE A 163 -31.58 8.10 -38.28
CA PHE A 163 -31.09 8.35 -39.64
C PHE A 163 -30.44 7.12 -40.31
N VAL A 164 -30.39 5.96 -39.64
CA VAL A 164 -29.86 4.71 -40.19
C VAL A 164 -31.02 3.80 -40.60
N ASN A 165 -31.14 3.52 -41.89
CA ASN A 165 -32.08 2.54 -42.43
C ASN A 165 -31.43 1.16 -42.57
N LEU A 166 -31.76 0.22 -41.66
CA LEU A 166 -31.14 -1.11 -41.65
C LEU A 166 -31.56 -2.01 -42.83
N LEU A 167 -32.61 -1.66 -43.57
CA LEU A 167 -33.10 -2.44 -44.72
C LEU A 167 -32.32 -2.16 -46.02
N GLU A 168 -31.49 -1.12 -46.03
CA GLU A 168 -30.78 -0.62 -47.23
C GLU A 168 -29.25 -0.73 -47.10
N VAL A 169 -28.75 -1.24 -45.98
CA VAL A 169 -27.32 -1.36 -45.72
C VAL A 169 -26.80 -2.76 -46.03
N ASN A 170 -25.54 -2.84 -46.48
CA ASN A 170 -24.88 -4.12 -46.71
C ASN A 170 -24.24 -4.70 -45.42
N GLU A 171 -23.94 -3.83 -44.45
CA GLU A 171 -23.32 -4.20 -43.19
C GLU A 171 -23.89 -3.37 -42.04
N ILE A 172 -23.98 -3.99 -40.86
CA ILE A 172 -24.43 -3.36 -39.62
C ILE A 172 -23.33 -3.54 -38.57
N TRP A 173 -22.80 -2.43 -38.06
CA TRP A 173 -21.83 -2.42 -36.96
C TRP A 173 -22.53 -2.39 -35.62
N ILE A 174 -22.25 -3.37 -34.76
CA ILE A 174 -22.95 -3.55 -33.49
C ILE A 174 -22.00 -3.23 -32.34
N THR A 175 -22.32 -2.19 -31.57
CA THR A 175 -21.49 -1.69 -30.46
C THR A 175 -22.16 -1.89 -29.10
N GLU A 176 -21.42 -1.69 -28.01
CA GLU A 176 -21.96 -1.73 -26.65
C GLU A 176 -22.74 -0.45 -26.30
N GLY A 177 -22.22 0.73 -26.65
CA GLY A 177 -22.77 2.01 -26.21
C GLY A 177 -23.32 2.89 -27.33
N ILE A 178 -24.33 3.71 -27.04
CA ILE A 178 -24.92 4.66 -28.00
C ILE A 178 -23.87 5.61 -28.58
N PHE A 179 -22.96 6.12 -27.74
CA PHE A 179 -21.91 7.03 -28.22
C PHE A 179 -20.93 6.34 -29.18
N ASN A 180 -20.65 5.05 -28.99
CA ASN A 180 -19.81 4.27 -29.90
C ASN A 180 -20.49 4.08 -31.25
N ALA A 181 -21.79 3.74 -31.26
CA ALA A 181 -22.58 3.66 -32.49
C ALA A 181 -22.61 5.00 -33.24
N LEU A 182 -22.86 6.10 -32.53
CA LEU A 182 -22.86 7.44 -33.14
C LEU A 182 -21.49 7.82 -33.70
N SER A 183 -20.40 7.47 -33.00
CA SER A 183 -19.04 7.71 -33.49
C SER A 183 -18.72 6.94 -34.78
N LEU A 184 -19.17 5.69 -34.90
CA LEU A 184 -19.04 4.92 -36.14
C LEU A 184 -19.92 5.49 -37.27
N CYS A 185 -21.15 5.92 -36.96
CA CYS A 185 -22.03 6.55 -37.93
C CYS A 185 -21.43 7.85 -38.49
N GLN A 186 -20.84 8.68 -37.63
CA GLN A 186 -20.12 9.88 -38.04
C GLN A 186 -18.89 9.58 -38.91
N ALA A 187 -18.31 8.38 -38.80
CA ALA A 187 -17.27 7.86 -39.68
C ALA A 187 -17.82 7.18 -40.96
N GLY A 188 -19.13 7.24 -41.20
CA GLY A 188 -19.80 6.67 -42.38
C GLY A 188 -20.09 5.17 -42.30
N LEU A 189 -20.09 4.58 -41.09
CA LEU A 189 -20.39 3.16 -40.87
C LEU A 189 -21.76 3.02 -40.18
N PRO A 190 -22.76 2.39 -40.82
CA PRO A 190 -24.07 2.17 -40.21
C PRO A 190 -23.95 1.33 -38.94
N ALA A 191 -24.30 1.91 -37.79
CA ALA A 191 -24.06 1.28 -36.50
C ALA A 191 -25.26 1.36 -35.54
N VAL A 192 -25.34 0.36 -34.65
CA VAL A 192 -26.37 0.20 -33.61
C VAL A 192 -25.73 -0.09 -32.26
N ALA A 193 -26.46 0.11 -31.16
CA ALA A 193 -25.95 -0.08 -29.81
C ALA A 193 -26.80 -1.07 -28.99
N THR A 194 -26.15 -2.07 -28.39
CA THR A 194 -26.80 -3.09 -27.55
C THR A 194 -26.99 -2.64 -26.09
N LEU A 195 -26.42 -1.50 -25.72
CA LEU A 195 -26.41 -0.87 -24.38
C LEU A 195 -25.57 -1.59 -23.32
N SER A 196 -25.22 -2.86 -23.53
CA SER A 196 -24.30 -3.62 -22.69
C SER A 196 -23.70 -4.79 -23.47
N SER A 197 -22.44 -5.14 -23.20
CA SER A 197 -21.76 -6.30 -23.81
C SER A 197 -22.52 -7.62 -23.65
N ASN A 198 -23.32 -7.79 -22.61
CA ASN A 198 -24.06 -9.03 -22.37
C ASN A 198 -25.44 -9.11 -23.04
N ASN A 199 -25.91 -8.06 -23.73
CA ASN A 199 -27.23 -8.03 -24.35
C ASN A 199 -27.17 -8.46 -25.83
N TYR A 200 -27.49 -9.72 -26.11
CA TYR A 200 -27.66 -10.18 -27.49
C TYR A 200 -29.01 -9.67 -28.05
N PRO A 201 -29.03 -8.91 -29.16
CA PRO A 201 -30.21 -8.25 -29.69
C PRO A 201 -31.12 -9.20 -30.50
N LEU A 202 -31.52 -10.33 -29.88
CA LEU A 202 -32.32 -11.38 -30.53
C LEU A 202 -33.60 -10.85 -31.17
N VAL A 203 -34.40 -10.11 -30.40
CA VAL A 203 -35.71 -9.60 -30.85
C VAL A 203 -35.53 -8.63 -32.01
N ALA A 204 -34.50 -7.78 -31.96
CA ALA A 204 -34.22 -6.83 -33.03
C ALA A 204 -33.72 -7.52 -34.30
N LEU A 205 -32.86 -8.54 -34.19
CA LEU A 205 -32.38 -9.34 -35.32
C LEU A 205 -33.53 -10.13 -35.96
N ASP A 206 -34.39 -10.77 -35.16
CA ASP A 206 -35.56 -11.51 -35.67
C ASP A 206 -36.54 -10.57 -36.38
N THR A 207 -36.74 -9.36 -35.86
CA THR A 207 -37.59 -8.34 -36.48
C THR A 207 -36.99 -7.90 -37.82
N LEU A 208 -35.69 -7.59 -37.85
CA LEU A 208 -34.99 -7.20 -39.08
C LEU A 208 -35.03 -8.32 -40.14
N ALA A 209 -34.83 -9.58 -39.73
CA ALA A 209 -34.91 -10.72 -40.64
C ALA A 209 -36.31 -10.86 -41.26
N LYS A 210 -37.37 -10.61 -40.48
CA LYS A 210 -38.76 -10.62 -40.99
C LYS A 210 -39.01 -9.48 -41.97
N GLU A 211 -38.55 -8.27 -41.66
CA GLU A 211 -38.72 -7.08 -42.52
C GLU A 211 -37.93 -7.17 -43.82
N LEU A 212 -36.76 -7.83 -43.81
CA LEU A 212 -35.96 -8.07 -45.02
C LEU A 212 -36.62 -9.10 -45.96
N GLY A 213 -37.36 -10.07 -45.42
CA GLY A 213 -37.99 -11.14 -46.20
C GLY A 213 -36.94 -11.93 -47.00
N GLU A 214 -37.08 -11.94 -48.33
CA GLU A 214 -36.14 -12.59 -49.25
C GLU A 214 -34.91 -11.73 -49.61
N LYS A 215 -34.87 -10.46 -49.18
CA LYS A 215 -33.70 -9.61 -49.44
C LYS A 215 -32.45 -10.19 -48.76
N PRO A 216 -31.26 -10.06 -49.39
CA PRO A 216 -30.01 -10.49 -48.76
C PRO A 216 -29.81 -9.85 -47.39
N ARG A 217 -29.58 -10.67 -46.36
CA ARG A 217 -29.29 -10.16 -45.01
C ARG A 217 -27.98 -9.37 -45.00
N PRO A 218 -27.92 -8.20 -44.34
CA PRO A 218 -26.67 -7.49 -44.11
C PRO A 218 -25.72 -8.33 -43.27
N ARG A 219 -24.42 -8.10 -43.46
CA ARG A 219 -23.39 -8.71 -42.61
C ARG A 219 -23.34 -8.00 -41.26
N LEU A 220 -23.32 -8.77 -40.18
CA LEU A 220 -23.16 -8.25 -38.83
C LEU A 220 -21.68 -8.10 -38.51
N VAL A 221 -21.26 -6.90 -38.10
CA VAL A 221 -19.90 -6.60 -37.63
C VAL A 221 -19.96 -6.34 -36.13
N TRP A 222 -19.57 -7.33 -35.32
CA TRP A 222 -19.50 -7.17 -33.86
C TRP A 222 -18.30 -6.30 -33.49
N ALA A 223 -18.59 -5.11 -32.98
CA ALA A 223 -17.65 -4.03 -32.69
C ALA A 223 -17.77 -3.59 -31.22
N PHE A 224 -17.67 -4.56 -30.32
CA PHE A 224 -17.65 -4.29 -28.88
C PHE A 224 -16.31 -3.74 -28.43
N ASP A 225 -16.24 -3.28 -27.18
CA ASP A 225 -15.03 -2.66 -26.65
C ASP A 225 -13.91 -3.72 -26.51
N GLY A 226 -12.65 -3.30 -26.63
CA GLY A 226 -11.48 -4.19 -26.64
C GLY A 226 -11.12 -4.85 -25.31
N ASP A 227 -12.02 -4.77 -24.32
CA ASP A 227 -11.81 -5.29 -22.98
C ASP A 227 -12.18 -6.78 -22.86
N LYS A 228 -12.02 -7.35 -21.66
CA LYS A 228 -12.29 -8.78 -21.42
C LYS A 228 -13.77 -9.14 -21.62
N ALA A 229 -14.70 -8.24 -21.29
CA ALA A 229 -16.13 -8.50 -21.43
C ALA A 229 -16.54 -8.39 -22.90
N GLY A 230 -16.15 -7.31 -23.58
CA GLY A 230 -16.46 -7.05 -24.98
C GLY A 230 -15.91 -8.12 -25.92
N THR A 231 -14.64 -8.52 -25.76
CA THR A 231 -14.03 -9.61 -26.57
C THR A 231 -14.71 -10.96 -26.35
N LYS A 232 -15.03 -11.32 -25.09
CA LYS A 232 -15.75 -12.56 -24.76
C LYS A 232 -17.13 -12.61 -25.41
N HIS A 233 -17.88 -11.52 -25.30
CA HIS A 233 -19.23 -11.45 -25.86
C HIS A 233 -19.23 -11.35 -27.38
N THR A 234 -18.24 -10.68 -27.98
CA THR A 234 -18.02 -10.70 -29.44
C THR A 234 -17.90 -12.13 -29.96
N LEU A 235 -17.06 -12.97 -29.35
CA LEU A 235 -16.92 -14.39 -29.73
C LEU A 235 -18.25 -15.15 -29.63
N ALA A 236 -18.93 -15.03 -28.49
CA ALA A 236 -20.18 -15.75 -28.23
C ALA A 236 -21.31 -15.31 -29.18
N PHE A 237 -21.42 -14.01 -29.44
CA PHE A 237 -22.48 -13.44 -30.28
C PHE A 237 -22.21 -13.61 -31.76
N ALA A 238 -20.93 -13.63 -32.16
CA ALA A 238 -20.54 -14.01 -33.51
C ALA A 238 -20.99 -15.44 -33.82
N ALA A 239 -20.59 -16.41 -32.98
CA ALA A 239 -20.99 -17.81 -33.13
C ALA A 239 -22.52 -17.97 -33.17
N ARG A 240 -23.23 -17.37 -32.19
CA ARG A 240 -24.70 -17.41 -32.14
C ARG A 240 -25.37 -16.82 -33.39
N SER A 241 -24.77 -15.79 -33.99
CA SER A 241 -25.32 -15.16 -35.19
C SER A 241 -25.05 -15.98 -36.45
N GLU A 242 -23.88 -16.64 -36.54
CA GLU A 242 -23.59 -17.61 -37.60
C GLU A 242 -24.59 -18.77 -37.56
N ASP A 243 -24.86 -19.34 -36.37
CA ASP A 243 -25.84 -20.42 -36.17
C ASP A 243 -27.26 -20.00 -36.58
N ALA A 244 -27.60 -18.70 -36.45
CA ALA A 244 -28.88 -18.13 -36.87
C ALA A 244 -28.92 -17.74 -38.37
N GLY A 245 -27.88 -18.08 -39.14
CA GLY A 245 -27.80 -17.86 -40.59
C GLY A 245 -27.39 -16.45 -41.00
N TRP A 246 -26.80 -15.65 -40.12
CA TRP A 246 -26.23 -14.34 -40.47
C TRP A 246 -24.80 -14.49 -40.97
N LYS A 247 -24.40 -13.61 -41.91
CA LYS A 247 -22.97 -13.42 -42.22
C LYS A 247 -22.35 -12.57 -41.13
N VAL A 248 -21.21 -13.00 -40.58
CA VAL A 248 -20.59 -12.35 -39.43
C VAL A 248 -19.14 -11.94 -39.69
N ARG A 249 -18.75 -10.80 -39.13
CA ARG A 249 -17.37 -10.36 -38.92
C ARG A 249 -17.26 -9.70 -37.54
N ALA A 250 -16.05 -9.40 -37.11
CA ALA A 250 -15.80 -8.57 -35.95
C ALA A 250 -14.90 -7.40 -36.32
N ALA A 251 -14.89 -6.38 -35.45
CA ALA A 251 -13.89 -5.34 -35.45
C ALA A 251 -13.53 -5.02 -34.00
N GLN A 252 -12.25 -4.76 -33.73
CA GLN A 252 -11.77 -4.49 -32.39
C GLN A 252 -10.94 -3.21 -32.39
N PRO A 253 -11.15 -2.30 -31.42
CA PRO A 253 -10.22 -1.19 -31.22
C PRO A 253 -8.84 -1.74 -30.83
N VAL A 254 -7.76 -1.00 -31.10
CA VAL A 254 -6.39 -1.42 -30.73
C VAL A 254 -6.32 -1.67 -29.23
N LYS A 255 -5.75 -2.81 -28.85
CA LYS A 255 -5.45 -3.14 -27.46
C LYS A 255 -4.27 -2.31 -26.96
N SER A 256 -4.52 -1.12 -26.42
CA SER A 256 -3.54 -0.30 -25.72
C SER A 256 -3.65 -0.43 -24.19
N PRO A 257 -2.61 -0.03 -23.40
CA PRO A 257 -2.65 -0.04 -21.94
C PRO A 257 -3.87 0.69 -21.35
N SER A 258 -4.36 1.73 -22.02
CA SER A 258 -5.70 2.26 -21.86
C SER A 258 -6.60 1.68 -22.95
N SER A 259 -7.59 0.86 -22.59
CA SER A 259 -8.56 0.33 -23.55
C SER A 259 -9.39 1.47 -24.12
N LEU A 260 -9.16 1.84 -25.38
CA LEU A 260 -9.89 2.92 -26.05
C LEU A 260 -11.20 2.38 -26.59
N ASP A 261 -12.30 3.09 -26.33
CA ASP A 261 -13.58 2.82 -26.98
C ASP A 261 -13.66 3.53 -28.36
N TRP A 262 -14.73 3.30 -29.10
CA TRP A 262 -14.91 3.90 -30.43
C TRP A 262 -15.09 5.43 -30.38
N ASN A 263 -15.62 5.97 -29.28
CA ASN A 263 -15.74 7.41 -29.08
C ASN A 263 -14.39 8.07 -28.78
N ASP A 264 -13.53 7.40 -28.01
CA ASP A 264 -12.14 7.82 -27.80
C ASP A 264 -11.35 7.84 -29.12
N LEU A 265 -11.58 6.86 -29.99
CA LEU A 265 -10.96 6.81 -31.32
C LEU A 265 -11.45 7.94 -32.24
N LEU A 266 -12.74 8.31 -32.16
CA LEU A 266 -13.27 9.49 -32.87
C LEU A 266 -12.57 10.77 -32.39
N LEU A 267 -12.48 10.98 -31.07
CA LEU A 267 -11.82 12.15 -30.48
C LEU A 267 -10.33 12.25 -30.88
N ARG A 268 -9.70 11.10 -31.15
CA ARG A 268 -8.30 10.99 -31.61
C ARG A 268 -8.13 11.05 -33.13
N GLY A 269 -9.21 11.15 -33.90
CA GLY A 269 -9.16 11.13 -35.36
C GLY A 269 -8.69 9.79 -35.95
N ARG A 270 -8.91 8.67 -35.25
CA ARG A 270 -8.45 7.33 -35.63
C ARG A 270 -9.56 6.45 -36.22
N LEU A 271 -10.46 7.04 -36.99
CA LEU A 271 -11.53 6.32 -37.70
C LEU A 271 -11.39 6.47 -39.24
N SER A 272 -10.16 6.64 -39.74
CA SER A 272 -9.90 6.68 -41.18
C SER A 272 -10.16 5.32 -41.83
N LYS A 273 -10.29 5.27 -43.16
CA LYS A 273 -10.44 3.99 -43.89
C LYS A 273 -9.32 2.99 -43.58
N SER A 274 -8.10 3.47 -43.38
CA SER A 274 -6.94 2.64 -42.99
C SER A 274 -7.09 2.09 -41.57
N ASP A 275 -7.53 2.93 -40.63
CA ASP A 275 -7.79 2.49 -39.25
C ASP A 275 -8.88 1.42 -39.20
N ILE A 276 -10.00 1.62 -39.92
CA ILE A 276 -11.09 0.64 -40.01
C ILE A 276 -10.60 -0.70 -40.57
N LYS A 277 -9.70 -0.70 -41.56
CA LYS A 277 -9.09 -1.93 -42.09
C LYS A 277 -8.32 -2.68 -40.99
N ASN A 278 -7.53 -1.96 -40.18
CA ASN A 278 -6.79 -2.55 -39.05
C ASN A 278 -7.75 -3.09 -37.98
N TYR A 279 -8.82 -2.37 -37.64
CA TYR A 279 -9.78 -2.83 -36.64
C TYR A 279 -10.51 -4.10 -37.08
N ARG A 280 -10.83 -4.23 -38.37
CA ARG A 280 -11.35 -5.48 -38.93
C ARG A 280 -10.34 -6.61 -38.85
N TYR A 281 -9.08 -6.35 -39.18
CA TYR A 281 -8.03 -7.34 -39.01
C TYR A 281 -7.93 -7.83 -37.55
N TYR A 282 -8.00 -6.94 -36.55
CA TYR A 282 -8.02 -7.37 -35.15
C TYR A 282 -9.27 -8.18 -34.80
N GLY A 283 -10.41 -7.87 -35.42
CA GLY A 283 -11.63 -8.69 -35.32
C GLY A 283 -11.46 -10.08 -35.94
N ASP A 284 -10.84 -10.19 -37.11
CA ASP A 284 -10.55 -11.47 -37.76
C ASP A 284 -9.60 -12.33 -36.91
N ILE A 285 -8.58 -11.70 -36.33
CA ILE A 285 -7.64 -12.33 -35.38
C ILE A 285 -8.35 -12.82 -34.11
N LEU A 286 -9.37 -12.09 -33.64
CA LEU A 286 -10.20 -12.51 -32.50
C LEU A 286 -11.07 -13.71 -32.87
N LEU A 287 -11.68 -13.72 -34.06
CA LEU A 287 -12.61 -14.75 -34.51
C LEU A 287 -11.93 -16.04 -35.01
N ALA A 288 -10.62 -16.04 -35.24
CA ALA A 288 -9.89 -17.20 -35.72
C ALA A 288 -10.18 -18.45 -34.87
N LYS A 289 -10.59 -19.53 -35.55
CA LYS A 289 -11.06 -20.79 -34.95
C LYS A 289 -9.91 -21.72 -34.59
N SER A 290 -8.76 -21.56 -35.25
CA SER A 290 -7.56 -22.37 -35.03
C SER A 290 -6.30 -21.49 -34.85
N PRO A 291 -5.27 -22.00 -34.15
CA PRO A 291 -3.96 -21.33 -34.10
C PRO A 291 -3.37 -21.12 -35.50
N THR A 292 -3.62 -22.04 -36.43
CA THR A 292 -3.14 -21.97 -37.82
C THR A 292 -3.79 -20.83 -38.59
N GLU A 293 -5.12 -20.72 -38.52
CA GLU A 293 -5.87 -19.62 -39.13
C GLU A 293 -5.37 -18.26 -38.59
N LYS A 294 -5.23 -18.15 -37.26
CA LYS A 294 -4.70 -16.94 -36.62
C LYS A 294 -3.30 -16.58 -37.09
N ALA A 295 -2.39 -17.56 -37.17
CA ALA A 295 -1.03 -17.36 -37.66
C ALA A 295 -1.00 -16.90 -39.12
N LEU A 296 -1.81 -17.51 -39.99
CA LEU A 296 -1.92 -17.13 -41.40
C LEU A 296 -2.41 -15.69 -41.57
N LEU A 297 -3.43 -15.29 -40.81
CA LEU A 297 -3.91 -13.90 -40.81
C LEU A 297 -2.79 -12.93 -40.39
N MET A 298 -2.04 -13.26 -39.33
CA MET A 298 -0.91 -12.43 -38.87
C MET A 298 0.22 -12.35 -39.90
N HIS A 299 0.54 -13.47 -40.55
CA HIS A 299 1.57 -13.52 -41.60
C HIS A 299 1.16 -12.68 -42.81
N GLN A 300 -0.07 -12.84 -43.31
CA GLN A 300 -0.57 -12.09 -44.47
C GLN A 300 -0.65 -10.58 -44.21
N HIS A 301 -0.95 -10.18 -42.98
CA HIS A 301 -1.06 -8.77 -42.62
C HIS A 301 0.29 -8.08 -42.41
N ASN A 302 1.26 -8.76 -41.78
CA ASN A 302 2.51 -8.15 -41.33
C ASN A 302 3.76 -8.64 -42.09
N GLU A 303 3.60 -9.62 -42.97
CA GLU A 303 4.69 -10.28 -43.72
C GLU A 303 5.76 -10.91 -42.82
N TRP A 304 5.41 -11.23 -41.56
CA TRP A 304 6.34 -11.84 -40.61
C TRP A 304 6.51 -13.33 -40.89
N HIS A 305 7.75 -13.78 -41.05
CA HIS A 305 8.06 -15.20 -41.29
C HIS A 305 8.22 -16.04 -40.02
N SER A 306 8.44 -15.41 -38.86
CA SER A 306 8.56 -16.09 -37.58
C SER A 306 8.12 -15.20 -36.43
N PHE A 307 7.21 -15.67 -35.58
CA PHE A 307 6.70 -14.92 -34.42
C PHE A 307 5.98 -15.83 -33.42
N TYR A 308 5.84 -15.38 -32.17
CA TYR A 308 4.95 -16.02 -31.21
C TYR A 308 3.57 -15.34 -31.25
N PHE A 309 2.54 -16.06 -30.86
CA PHE A 309 1.20 -15.51 -30.71
C PHE A 309 0.38 -16.27 -29.68
N GLU A 310 -0.69 -15.64 -29.21
CA GLU A 310 -1.63 -16.22 -28.25
C GLU A 310 -2.82 -16.82 -28.99
N HIS A 311 -3.31 -17.99 -28.54
CA HIS A 311 -4.62 -18.50 -28.94
C HIS A 311 -5.20 -19.31 -27.79
N ASN A 312 -6.41 -18.97 -27.32
CA ASN A 312 -7.09 -19.63 -26.19
C ASN A 312 -6.22 -19.75 -24.92
N SER A 313 -5.52 -18.67 -24.55
CA SER A 313 -4.58 -18.61 -23.42
C SER A 313 -3.43 -19.62 -23.49
N ARG A 314 -3.01 -20.00 -24.70
CA ARG A 314 -1.80 -20.79 -24.96
C ARG A 314 -0.86 -20.01 -25.87
N MET A 315 0.43 -20.33 -25.77
CA MET A 315 1.47 -19.69 -26.57
C MET A 315 1.90 -20.61 -27.71
N TYR A 316 1.82 -20.09 -28.92
CA TYR A 316 2.24 -20.76 -30.14
C TYR A 316 3.41 -20.01 -30.78
N TRP A 317 4.24 -20.74 -31.51
CA TRP A 317 5.28 -20.21 -32.38
C TRP A 317 4.91 -20.52 -33.83
N PHE A 318 4.90 -19.49 -34.65
CA PHE A 318 4.83 -19.62 -36.10
C PHE A 318 6.22 -19.47 -36.69
N GLU A 319 6.57 -20.36 -37.63
CA GLU A 319 7.77 -20.27 -38.45
C GLU A 319 7.52 -21.00 -39.77
N LEU A 320 7.50 -20.25 -40.87
CA LEU A 320 7.18 -20.80 -42.18
C LEU A 320 8.46 -21.21 -42.92
N ASP A 321 8.69 -22.51 -43.03
CA ASP A 321 9.62 -23.08 -44.01
C ASP A 321 8.92 -23.09 -45.37
N LEU A 322 9.28 -22.14 -46.23
CA LEU A 322 8.65 -21.94 -47.54
C LEU A 322 8.75 -23.19 -48.42
N ASP A 323 9.87 -23.91 -48.39
CA ASP A 323 10.08 -25.10 -49.23
C ASP A 323 9.23 -26.28 -48.79
N ARG A 324 9.06 -26.47 -47.48
CA ARG A 324 8.14 -27.49 -46.95
C ARG A 324 6.69 -27.12 -47.22
N TYR A 325 6.34 -25.85 -47.02
CA TYR A 325 4.99 -25.35 -47.26
C TYR A 325 4.58 -25.49 -48.73
N MET A 326 5.42 -25.05 -49.68
CA MET A 326 5.13 -25.14 -51.11
C MET A 326 4.91 -26.60 -51.55
N ARG A 327 5.78 -27.52 -51.12
CA ARG A 327 5.61 -28.96 -51.40
C ARG A 327 4.31 -29.54 -50.84
N ALA A 328 3.94 -29.17 -49.62
CA ALA A 328 2.68 -29.59 -49.02
C ALA A 328 1.47 -29.00 -49.77
N TYR A 329 1.52 -27.71 -50.08
CA TYR A 329 0.45 -26.99 -50.77
C TYR A 329 0.20 -27.53 -52.19
N GLU A 330 1.25 -27.74 -52.99
CA GLU A 330 1.13 -28.34 -54.32
C GLU A 330 0.52 -29.74 -54.25
N ARG A 331 0.95 -30.56 -53.28
CA ARG A 331 0.41 -31.91 -53.09
C ARG A 331 -1.09 -31.89 -52.73
N ILE A 332 -1.53 -30.99 -51.85
CA ILE A 332 -2.93 -30.87 -51.42
C ILE A 332 -3.80 -30.26 -52.52
N SER A 333 -3.27 -29.30 -53.27
CA SER A 333 -4.01 -28.62 -54.35
C SER A 333 -4.17 -29.50 -55.59
N ASN A 334 -3.27 -30.48 -55.81
CA ASN A 334 -3.27 -31.36 -56.97
C ASN A 334 -3.90 -32.75 -56.73
N THR A 335 -4.56 -32.98 -55.59
CA THR A 335 -5.34 -34.21 -55.34
C THR A 335 -6.61 -34.21 -56.21
N GLY A 336 -6.57 -34.87 -57.36
CA GLY A 336 -7.60 -34.86 -58.41
C GLY A 336 -8.95 -35.51 -58.10
N THR A 337 -9.39 -35.56 -56.84
CA THR A 337 -10.67 -36.18 -56.42
C THR A 337 -11.57 -35.29 -55.55
N GLU A 338 -11.05 -34.20 -54.96
CA GLU A 338 -11.85 -33.25 -54.16
C GLU A 338 -11.56 -31.80 -54.56
N VAL A 339 -12.60 -31.01 -54.80
CA VAL A 339 -12.48 -29.56 -54.98
C VAL A 339 -12.30 -28.92 -53.60
N ILE A 340 -11.06 -28.82 -53.14
CA ILE A 340 -10.70 -28.15 -51.88
C ILE A 340 -10.63 -26.64 -52.13
N GLN A 341 -11.22 -25.83 -51.25
CA GLN A 341 -11.11 -24.37 -51.35
C GLN A 341 -9.68 -23.91 -51.04
N ASP A 342 -9.19 -22.89 -51.74
CA ASP A 342 -7.80 -22.39 -51.62
C ASP A 342 -7.37 -22.11 -50.17
N TRP A 343 -8.25 -21.52 -49.34
CA TRP A 343 -7.96 -21.25 -47.93
C TRP A 343 -7.76 -22.54 -47.11
N GLU A 344 -8.51 -23.60 -47.43
CA GLU A 344 -8.43 -24.89 -46.75
C GLU A 344 -7.15 -25.63 -47.16
N ALA A 345 -6.75 -25.53 -48.43
CA ALA A 345 -5.47 -26.06 -48.91
C ALA A 345 -4.29 -25.37 -48.22
N LYS A 346 -4.35 -24.04 -48.04
CA LYS A 346 -3.33 -23.27 -47.30
C LYS A 346 -3.24 -23.67 -45.82
N GLU A 347 -4.37 -23.81 -45.14
CA GLU A 347 -4.39 -24.23 -43.73
C GLU A 347 -3.81 -25.65 -43.55
N ARG A 348 -4.21 -26.60 -44.41
CA ARG A 348 -3.67 -27.96 -44.41
C ARG A 348 -2.17 -27.96 -44.68
N ALA A 349 -1.69 -27.16 -45.63
CA ALA A 349 -0.26 -27.07 -45.96
C ALA A 349 0.60 -26.51 -44.82
N VAL A 350 0.13 -25.48 -44.09
CA VAL A 350 0.84 -24.97 -42.89
C VAL A 350 0.90 -26.02 -41.79
N LYS A 351 -0.20 -26.77 -41.60
CA LYS A 351 -0.25 -27.83 -40.58
C LYS A 351 0.70 -28.97 -40.92
N GLU A 352 0.76 -29.38 -42.18
CA GLU A 352 1.68 -30.43 -42.65
C GLU A 352 3.16 -29.99 -42.65
N SER A 353 3.44 -28.71 -42.92
CA SER A 353 4.81 -28.19 -42.89
C SER A 353 5.35 -27.99 -41.47
N GLY A 354 4.51 -28.13 -40.44
CA GLY A 354 4.86 -27.88 -39.05
C GLY A 354 5.01 -26.40 -38.72
N GLY A 355 4.38 -25.53 -39.52
CA GLY A 355 4.58 -24.07 -39.43
C GLY A 355 4.05 -23.44 -38.14
N VAL A 356 3.21 -24.14 -37.36
CA VAL A 356 2.70 -23.71 -36.05
C VAL A 356 2.99 -24.76 -34.99
N THR A 357 3.68 -24.38 -33.93
CA THR A 357 4.02 -25.25 -32.79
C THR A 357 3.54 -24.65 -31.48
N GLU A 358 2.89 -25.43 -30.61
CA GLU A 358 2.60 -25.01 -29.24
C GLU A 358 3.89 -25.03 -28.42
N ILE A 359 4.29 -23.87 -27.88
CA ILE A 359 5.52 -23.71 -27.09
C ILE A 359 5.24 -23.46 -25.60
N ALA A 360 3.99 -23.15 -25.25
CA ALA A 360 3.52 -23.20 -23.87
C ALA A 360 2.01 -23.45 -23.80
N ASN A 361 1.58 -24.27 -22.85
CA ASN A 361 0.15 -24.52 -22.59
C ASN A 361 -0.53 -23.40 -21.76
N CYS A 362 0.11 -22.23 -21.68
CA CYS A 362 -0.33 -21.04 -20.98
C CYS A 362 0.12 -19.79 -21.74
N TRP A 363 -0.46 -18.63 -21.40
CA TRP A 363 -0.06 -17.33 -21.93
C TRP A 363 0.53 -16.45 -20.83
N LEU A 364 1.67 -15.83 -21.11
CA LEU A 364 2.36 -14.95 -20.17
C LEU A 364 2.19 -13.48 -20.56
N THR A 365 1.95 -12.65 -19.56
CA THR A 365 1.88 -11.20 -19.68
C THR A 365 2.77 -10.56 -18.62
N PRO A 366 3.98 -10.10 -18.99
CA PRO A 366 4.78 -9.23 -18.14
C PRO A 366 3.98 -7.98 -17.79
N LEU A 367 3.88 -7.67 -16.50
CA LEU A 367 3.08 -6.54 -16.01
C LEU A 367 3.99 -5.36 -15.66
N TYR A 368 5.00 -5.60 -14.82
CA TYR A 368 5.90 -4.56 -14.36
C TYR A 368 7.24 -5.15 -13.85
N PHE A 369 8.24 -4.29 -13.78
CA PHE A 369 9.52 -4.55 -13.14
C PHE A 369 9.50 -4.04 -11.70
N GLN A 370 10.09 -4.78 -10.76
CA GLN A 370 10.23 -4.34 -9.37
C GLN A 370 11.66 -4.61 -8.88
N ARG A 371 12.23 -3.65 -8.14
CA ARG A 371 13.57 -3.73 -7.59
C ARG A 371 13.56 -3.37 -6.11
N SER A 372 14.32 -4.12 -5.33
CA SER A 372 14.68 -3.80 -3.95
C SER A 372 16.04 -3.11 -3.98
N GLU A 373 16.05 -1.78 -3.89
CA GLU A 373 17.29 -1.00 -3.83
C GLU A 373 18.24 -1.47 -2.71
N PRO A 374 17.78 -1.82 -1.49
CA PRO A 374 18.69 -2.23 -0.42
C PRO A 374 19.44 -3.54 -0.67
N THR A 375 18.86 -4.46 -1.44
CA THR A 375 19.45 -5.79 -1.70
C THR A 375 20.01 -5.93 -3.11
N ASP A 376 19.83 -4.91 -3.95
CA ASP A 376 20.10 -4.94 -5.39
C ASP A 376 19.41 -6.10 -6.14
N GLU A 377 18.35 -6.65 -5.55
CA GLU A 377 17.56 -7.72 -6.16
C GLU A 377 16.45 -7.13 -7.02
N SER A 378 16.17 -7.79 -8.15
CA SER A 378 15.13 -7.36 -9.07
C SER A 378 14.35 -8.54 -9.64
N TRP A 379 13.08 -8.24 -9.95
CA TRP A 379 12.13 -9.22 -10.43
C TRP A 379 11.19 -8.62 -11.47
N TYR A 380 10.75 -9.49 -12.37
CA TYR A 380 9.72 -9.21 -13.35
C TYR A 380 8.43 -9.84 -12.87
N TYR A 381 7.41 -9.02 -12.63
CA TYR A 381 6.09 -9.50 -12.23
C TYR A 381 5.30 -9.91 -13.47
N VAL A 382 4.86 -11.16 -13.52
CA VAL A 382 4.26 -11.78 -14.70
C VAL A 382 2.93 -12.42 -14.34
N LYS A 383 1.91 -12.13 -15.15
CA LYS A 383 0.62 -12.82 -15.12
C LYS A 383 0.64 -14.02 -16.06
N VAL A 384 0.27 -15.19 -15.53
CA VAL A 384 0.13 -16.45 -16.25
C VAL A 384 -1.34 -16.79 -16.38
N ASN A 385 -1.84 -16.78 -17.61
CA ASN A 385 -3.19 -17.20 -17.95
C ASN A 385 -3.16 -18.66 -18.45
N MET A 386 -4.06 -19.49 -17.93
CA MET A 386 -4.24 -20.87 -18.39
C MET A 386 -5.69 -21.07 -18.86
N PRO A 387 -5.93 -21.97 -19.83
CA PRO A 387 -7.28 -22.34 -20.23
C PRO A 387 -8.09 -22.84 -19.03
N ASN A 388 -9.30 -22.31 -18.84
CA ASN A 388 -10.27 -22.75 -17.81
C ASN A 388 -9.76 -22.72 -16.36
N ARG A 389 -8.76 -21.88 -16.06
CA ARG A 389 -8.23 -21.71 -14.69
C ARG A 389 -8.08 -20.24 -14.33
N PRO A 390 -8.14 -19.87 -13.03
CA PRO A 390 -7.77 -18.55 -12.58
C PRO A 390 -6.34 -18.20 -13.01
N ALA A 391 -6.11 -16.95 -13.39
CA ALA A 391 -4.77 -16.47 -13.68
C ALA A 391 -3.94 -16.42 -12.40
N VAL A 392 -2.65 -16.76 -12.51
CA VAL A 392 -1.68 -16.63 -11.42
C VAL A 392 -0.78 -15.43 -11.71
N LYS A 393 -0.33 -14.72 -10.69
CA LYS A 393 0.67 -13.64 -10.83
C LYS A 393 1.81 -13.88 -9.86
N ASP A 394 3.04 -13.87 -10.37
CA ASP A 394 4.23 -14.02 -9.54
C ASP A 394 5.46 -13.42 -10.25
N THR A 395 6.57 -13.40 -9.54
CA THR A 395 7.86 -12.85 -9.94
C THR A 395 8.73 -13.87 -10.68
N PHE A 396 9.52 -13.38 -11.63
CA PHE A 396 10.65 -14.09 -12.24
C PHE A 396 11.92 -13.26 -12.04
N THR A 397 13.03 -13.92 -11.70
CA THR A 397 14.35 -13.26 -11.72
C THR A 397 14.88 -13.15 -13.15
N ALA A 398 15.89 -12.30 -13.38
CA ALA A 398 16.53 -12.19 -14.69
C ALA A 398 17.04 -13.55 -15.21
N ASN A 399 17.71 -14.34 -14.35
CA ASN A 399 18.22 -15.67 -14.72
C ASN A 399 17.10 -16.66 -15.10
N GLN A 400 15.94 -16.55 -14.47
CA GLN A 400 14.79 -17.40 -14.79
C GLN A 400 14.14 -17.02 -16.12
N LEU A 401 14.37 -15.83 -16.65
CA LEU A 401 13.85 -15.38 -17.94
C LEU A 401 14.80 -15.67 -19.10
N THR A 402 16.12 -15.73 -18.86
CA THR A 402 17.11 -15.91 -19.94
C THR A 402 17.42 -17.36 -20.30
N SER A 403 16.90 -18.33 -19.55
CA SER A 403 17.11 -19.77 -19.79
C SER A 403 15.79 -20.52 -19.85
N SER A 404 15.52 -21.21 -20.97
CA SER A 404 14.31 -22.02 -21.14
C SER A 404 14.14 -23.09 -20.06
N ALA A 405 15.23 -23.67 -19.56
CA ALA A 405 15.19 -24.68 -18.50
C ALA A 405 14.79 -24.07 -17.13
N GLU A 406 15.38 -22.94 -16.75
CA GLU A 406 15.05 -22.25 -15.50
C GLU A 406 13.66 -21.61 -15.56
N PHE A 407 13.28 -21.08 -16.73
CA PHE A 407 11.94 -20.57 -17.00
C PHE A 407 10.89 -21.66 -16.82
N LYS A 408 11.11 -22.85 -17.39
CA LYS A 408 10.21 -24.01 -17.23
C LYS A 408 10.07 -24.42 -15.77
N LYS A 409 11.18 -24.50 -15.02
CA LYS A 409 11.14 -24.83 -13.58
C LYS A 409 10.34 -23.80 -12.78
N ARG A 410 10.59 -22.50 -13.00
CA ARG A 410 9.87 -21.42 -12.32
C ARG A 410 8.38 -21.43 -12.68
N LEU A 411 8.05 -21.61 -13.96
CA LEU A 411 6.67 -21.66 -14.43
C LEU A 411 5.87 -22.80 -13.77
N LEU A 412 6.48 -24.00 -13.67
CA LEU A 412 5.90 -25.15 -12.97
C LEU A 412 5.71 -24.90 -11.47
N HIS A 413 6.61 -24.15 -10.84
CA HIS A 413 6.53 -23.79 -9.42
C HIS A 413 5.37 -22.83 -9.14
N ILE A 414 5.20 -21.79 -9.96
CA ILE A 414 4.18 -20.76 -9.71
C ILE A 414 2.80 -21.13 -10.23
N ALA A 415 2.71 -21.89 -11.33
CA ALA A 415 1.46 -22.20 -11.99
C ALA A 415 1.34 -23.71 -12.21
N LYS A 416 0.48 -24.35 -11.40
CA LYS A 416 0.26 -25.80 -11.42
C LYS A 416 -0.07 -26.31 -12.83
N GLY A 417 0.83 -27.09 -13.42
CA GLY A 417 0.67 -27.71 -14.74
C GLY A 417 0.94 -26.78 -15.93
N ALA A 418 1.44 -25.56 -15.70
CA ALA A 418 1.93 -24.70 -16.76
C ALA A 418 3.32 -25.19 -17.22
N VAL A 419 3.48 -25.44 -18.51
CA VAL A 419 4.69 -26.00 -19.09
C VAL A 419 5.12 -25.15 -20.29
N TYR A 420 6.39 -24.80 -20.31
CA TYR A 420 7.08 -24.23 -21.47
C TYR A 420 7.91 -25.33 -22.16
N THR A 421 7.74 -25.45 -23.47
CA THR A 421 8.43 -26.41 -24.35
C THR A 421 9.20 -25.73 -25.49
N GLY A 422 9.13 -24.40 -25.60
CA GLY A 422 9.91 -23.65 -26.58
C GLY A 422 11.42 -23.65 -26.30
N SER A 423 12.18 -23.22 -27.29
CA SER A 423 13.63 -23.04 -27.17
C SER A 423 13.99 -21.73 -26.43
N THR A 424 15.25 -21.59 -26.04
CA THR A 424 15.76 -20.32 -25.46
C THR A 424 15.66 -19.18 -26.47
N LYS A 425 15.96 -19.41 -27.76
CA LYS A 425 15.82 -18.39 -28.83
C LYS A 425 14.38 -17.84 -28.94
N GLN A 426 13.38 -18.71 -28.79
CA GLN A 426 11.97 -18.30 -28.79
C GLN A 426 11.61 -17.48 -27.55
N LEU A 427 12.15 -17.85 -26.39
CA LEU A 427 11.98 -17.13 -25.14
C LEU A 427 12.64 -15.73 -25.19
N ASP A 428 13.86 -15.64 -25.72
CA ASP A 428 14.57 -14.38 -25.91
C ASP A 428 13.77 -13.41 -26.78
N LYS A 429 13.20 -13.91 -27.88
CA LYS A 429 12.35 -13.11 -28.77
C LYS A 429 11.05 -12.65 -28.08
N PHE A 430 10.46 -13.50 -27.24
CA PHE A 430 9.30 -13.12 -26.42
C PHE A 430 9.66 -11.98 -25.44
N ILE A 431 10.78 -12.11 -24.75
CA ILE A 431 11.27 -11.14 -23.78
C ILE A 431 11.62 -9.80 -24.44
N GLN A 432 12.38 -9.82 -25.53
CA GLN A 432 12.79 -8.62 -26.27
C GLN A 432 11.60 -7.77 -26.72
N MET A 433 10.49 -8.41 -27.07
CA MET A 433 9.29 -7.69 -27.49
C MET A 433 8.41 -7.23 -26.31
N ARG A 434 8.46 -7.89 -25.14
CA ARG A 434 7.46 -7.68 -24.08
C ARG A 434 7.98 -6.98 -22.84
N LEU A 435 9.29 -7.02 -22.57
CA LEU A 435 9.86 -6.35 -21.40
C LEU A 435 10.13 -4.85 -21.57
N PRO A 436 10.51 -4.29 -22.74
CA PRO A 436 10.91 -2.87 -22.83
C PRO A 436 9.84 -1.85 -22.42
N GLU A 437 8.55 -2.21 -22.53
CA GLU A 437 7.44 -1.29 -22.27
C GLU A 437 6.78 -1.50 -20.89
N ILE A 438 7.26 -2.42 -20.06
CA ILE A 438 6.68 -2.62 -18.74
C ILE A 438 7.06 -1.46 -17.80
N LYS A 439 6.11 -1.05 -16.97
CA LYS A 439 6.35 -0.02 -15.94
C LYS A 439 7.25 -0.55 -14.83
N GLU A 440 7.80 0.37 -14.04
CA GLU A 440 8.54 0.06 -12.83
C GLU A 440 7.66 0.32 -11.60
N VAL A 441 7.62 -0.63 -10.67
CA VAL A 441 6.97 -0.51 -9.37
C VAL A 441 8.05 -0.45 -8.30
N LYS A 442 8.07 0.65 -7.56
CA LYS A 442 9.00 0.84 -6.44
C LYS A 442 8.58 -0.01 -5.26
N THR A 443 9.55 -0.51 -4.52
CA THR A 443 9.27 -1.45 -3.42
C THR A 443 9.81 -1.00 -2.07
N GLN A 444 9.20 -1.51 -1.01
CA GLN A 444 9.72 -1.46 0.35
C GLN A 444 9.68 -2.84 1.01
N ASN A 445 10.56 -3.07 1.98
CA ASN A 445 10.71 -4.37 2.65
C ASN A 445 10.05 -4.42 4.04
N PHE A 446 9.07 -3.55 4.30
CA PHE A 446 8.37 -3.43 5.58
C PHE A 446 6.91 -2.99 5.39
N ILE A 447 6.07 -3.15 6.40
CA ILE A 447 4.65 -2.71 6.40
C ILE A 447 4.51 -1.39 7.18
N GLY A 448 3.71 -0.46 6.65
CA GLY A 448 3.39 0.81 7.31
C GLY A 448 4.02 2.03 6.63
N TYR A 449 4.31 3.08 7.40
CA TYR A 449 4.65 4.40 6.87
C TYR A 449 6.02 4.47 6.21
N ASN A 450 6.05 5.08 5.02
CA ASN A 450 7.25 5.40 4.29
C ASN A 450 7.33 6.90 4.00
N LYS A 451 8.38 7.54 4.53
CA LYS A 451 8.67 8.97 4.37
C LYS A 451 8.79 9.41 2.91
N ASP A 452 9.42 8.61 2.06
CA ASP A 452 9.69 8.96 0.67
C ASP A 452 8.39 9.12 -0.14
N TYR A 453 7.34 8.40 0.25
CA TYR A 453 6.01 8.48 -0.34
C TYR A 453 5.03 9.31 0.49
N SER A 454 5.40 9.68 1.72
CA SER A 454 4.50 10.25 2.72
C SER A 454 3.19 9.46 2.80
N ALA A 455 3.31 8.13 2.89
CA ALA A 455 2.20 7.19 2.77
C ALA A 455 2.38 5.98 3.69
N TRP A 456 1.26 5.51 4.27
CA TRP A 456 1.19 4.20 4.91
C TRP A 456 0.87 3.14 3.87
N LEU A 457 1.75 2.17 3.68
CA LEU A 457 1.51 1.01 2.81
C LEU A 457 1.21 -0.23 3.68
N PHE A 458 -0.05 -0.63 3.76
CA PHE A 458 -0.47 -1.85 4.43
C PHE A 458 -0.67 -3.00 3.43
N ASN A 459 -1.09 -4.17 3.90
CA ASN A 459 -1.16 -5.38 3.08
C ASN A 459 -2.16 -5.29 1.92
N ARG A 460 -3.27 -4.55 2.08
CA ARG A 460 -4.35 -4.44 1.08
C ARG A 460 -4.81 -3.02 0.79
N VAL A 461 -4.48 -2.09 1.68
CA VAL A 461 -4.87 -0.68 1.62
C VAL A 461 -3.65 0.20 1.87
N ALA A 462 -3.69 1.42 1.35
CA ALA A 462 -2.70 2.44 1.63
C ALA A 462 -3.39 3.77 1.96
N VAL A 463 -2.73 4.61 2.74
CA VAL A 463 -3.23 5.95 3.09
C VAL A 463 -2.17 6.98 2.77
N CYS A 464 -2.53 8.02 2.03
CA CYS A 464 -1.65 9.13 1.68
C CYS A 464 -2.46 10.43 1.56
N ASP A 465 -1.99 11.51 2.17
CA ASP A 465 -2.63 12.83 2.17
C ASP A 465 -4.14 12.78 2.49
N GLY A 466 -4.50 12.01 3.52
CA GLY A 466 -5.87 11.83 3.97
C GLY A 466 -6.76 10.96 3.07
N ARG A 467 -6.23 10.39 1.99
CA ARG A 467 -6.98 9.53 1.05
C ARG A 467 -6.63 8.06 1.24
N LEU A 468 -7.66 7.22 1.19
CA LEU A 468 -7.55 5.77 1.20
C LEU A 468 -7.41 5.24 -0.24
N TYR A 469 -6.44 4.36 -0.45
CA TYR A 469 -6.17 3.69 -1.71
C TYR A 469 -6.32 2.17 -1.52
N GLU A 470 -7.02 1.51 -2.43
CA GLU A 470 -7.07 0.05 -2.48
C GLU A 470 -5.99 -0.48 -3.42
N MET A 471 -5.48 -1.66 -3.11
CA MET A 471 -4.53 -2.34 -3.99
C MET A 471 -5.22 -2.74 -5.30
N ASN A 472 -4.54 -2.50 -6.43
CA ASN A 472 -5.11 -2.78 -7.75
C ASN A 472 -5.06 -4.27 -8.13
N ASP A 473 -5.63 -4.60 -9.28
CA ASP A 473 -5.63 -5.95 -9.85
C ASP A 473 -4.23 -6.45 -10.29
N GLU A 474 -3.16 -5.69 -10.05
CA GLU A 474 -1.77 -6.03 -10.31
C GLU A 474 -0.93 -6.03 -9.02
N ASP A 475 -1.59 -6.01 -7.85
CA ASP A 475 -0.96 -6.19 -6.54
C ASP A 475 0.03 -5.06 -6.16
N TYR A 476 -0.28 -3.82 -6.54
CA TYR A 476 0.44 -2.60 -6.11
C TYR A 476 -0.52 -1.40 -5.92
N PHE A 477 -0.02 -0.29 -5.37
CA PHE A 477 -0.77 0.96 -5.20
C PHE A 477 -0.32 2.05 -6.16
N GLU A 478 -1.27 2.80 -6.72
CA GLU A 478 -1.03 4.03 -7.48
C GLU A 478 -1.18 5.22 -6.52
N ILE A 479 -0.08 5.79 -6.03
CA ILE A 479 -0.08 6.89 -5.06
C ILE A 479 0.74 8.05 -5.62
N ASN A 480 0.13 9.24 -5.77
CA ASN A 480 0.80 10.45 -6.26
C ASN A 480 1.63 10.24 -7.54
N HIS A 481 1.09 9.50 -8.51
CA HIS A 481 1.75 9.12 -9.77
C HIS A 481 2.95 8.16 -9.63
N ALA A 482 3.16 7.57 -8.45
CA ALA A 482 4.13 6.50 -8.23
C ALA A 482 3.40 5.17 -8.04
N SER A 483 3.89 4.14 -8.73
CA SER A 483 3.48 2.76 -8.49
C SER A 483 4.33 2.17 -7.37
N VAL A 484 3.73 1.85 -6.22
CA VAL A 484 4.44 1.40 -5.01
C VAL A 484 3.88 0.10 -4.44
N LYS A 485 4.75 -0.73 -3.86
CA LYS A 485 4.38 -2.04 -3.28
C LYS A 485 5.25 -2.40 -2.07
N SER A 486 4.68 -3.06 -1.07
CA SER A 486 5.49 -3.74 -0.04
C SER A 486 5.81 -5.18 -0.47
N LEU A 487 7.08 -5.58 -0.39
CA LEU A 487 7.51 -6.98 -0.54
C LEU A 487 7.31 -7.77 0.76
N SER A 488 7.16 -7.08 1.89
CA SER A 488 6.88 -7.74 3.16
C SER A 488 5.42 -8.17 3.21
N LEU A 489 5.20 -9.45 3.51
CA LEU A 489 3.86 -9.98 3.79
C LEU A 489 3.57 -10.01 5.30
N THR A 490 4.56 -9.70 6.13
CA THR A 490 4.49 -9.78 7.60
C THR A 490 4.88 -8.45 8.25
N PRO A 491 4.14 -7.97 9.26
CA PRO A 491 2.89 -8.56 9.77
C PRO A 491 1.75 -8.51 8.74
N SER A 492 0.78 -9.40 8.88
CA SER A 492 -0.47 -9.36 8.11
C SER A 492 -1.47 -8.53 8.90
N LEU A 493 -1.89 -7.40 8.33
CA LEU A 493 -2.84 -6.48 8.94
C LEU A 493 -4.14 -6.45 8.12
N ASP A 494 -5.23 -6.89 8.73
CA ASP A 494 -6.58 -6.88 8.15
C ASP A 494 -7.34 -5.61 8.56
N LEU A 495 -7.05 -4.53 7.84
CA LEU A 495 -7.71 -3.23 8.02
C LEU A 495 -9.01 -3.20 7.20
N ASN A 496 -10.15 -2.98 7.86
CA ASN A 496 -11.44 -2.89 7.18
C ASN A 496 -11.62 -1.50 6.54
N PRO A 497 -11.64 -1.37 5.19
CA PRO A 497 -11.82 -0.08 4.52
C PRO A 497 -13.23 0.49 4.67
N LYS A 498 -14.21 -0.32 5.11
CA LYS A 498 -15.60 0.11 5.27
C LYS A 498 -15.80 0.82 6.61
N LEU A 499 -15.47 2.11 6.64
CA LEU A 499 -15.52 2.92 7.86
C LEU A 499 -16.93 3.07 8.46
N ASN A 500 -18.00 2.78 7.72
CA ASN A 500 -19.36 2.72 8.26
C ASN A 500 -19.61 1.48 9.15
N GLU A 501 -18.77 0.44 9.04
CA GLU A 501 -18.80 -0.73 9.92
C GLU A 501 -17.95 -0.55 11.19
N PHE A 502 -17.17 0.52 11.29
CA PHE A 502 -16.37 0.84 12.47
C PHE A 502 -17.26 1.20 13.67
N THR A 503 -16.88 0.72 14.84
CA THR A 503 -17.59 0.98 16.10
C THR A 503 -16.66 1.59 17.13
N THR A 504 -17.21 2.29 18.11
CA THR A 504 -16.44 3.01 19.15
C THR A 504 -16.84 2.66 20.58
N GLY A 505 -17.83 1.79 20.79
CA GLY A 505 -18.29 1.41 22.15
C GLY A 505 -17.20 0.80 23.03
N TRP A 506 -16.18 0.20 22.42
CA TRP A 506 -15.00 -0.33 23.11
C TRP A 506 -14.19 0.73 23.87
N ILE A 507 -14.38 2.03 23.58
CA ILE A 507 -13.76 3.13 24.33
C ILE A 507 -14.24 3.14 25.79
N ASP A 508 -15.50 2.80 26.02
CA ASP A 508 -16.05 2.64 27.37
C ASP A 508 -15.57 1.35 28.03
N ASP A 509 -15.40 0.28 27.25
CA ASP A 509 -14.89 -0.99 27.76
C ASP A 509 -13.42 -0.88 28.20
N ILE A 510 -12.55 -0.19 27.45
CA ILE A 510 -11.18 0.09 27.88
C ILE A 510 -11.18 0.86 29.20
N TRP A 511 -11.98 1.92 29.30
CA TRP A 511 -12.06 2.71 30.52
C TRP A 511 -12.56 1.89 31.71
N THR A 512 -13.59 1.07 31.49
CA THR A 512 -14.17 0.22 32.53
C THR A 512 -13.19 -0.86 32.98
N ALA A 513 -12.44 -1.46 32.06
CA ALA A 513 -11.51 -2.54 32.37
C ALA A 513 -10.17 -2.05 32.95
N PHE A 514 -9.65 -0.93 32.45
CA PHE A 514 -8.26 -0.50 32.69
C PHE A 514 -8.11 0.96 33.14
N GLY A 515 -9.20 1.73 33.22
CA GLY A 515 -9.20 3.13 33.66
C GLY A 515 -8.27 4.02 32.85
N GLU A 516 -7.60 4.93 33.54
CA GLU A 516 -6.63 5.88 32.98
C GLU A 516 -5.48 5.13 32.28
N LYS A 517 -5.02 4.01 32.84
CA LYS A 517 -3.91 3.20 32.29
C LYS A 517 -4.25 2.67 30.89
N GLY A 518 -5.50 2.27 30.66
CA GLY A 518 -5.98 1.86 29.35
C GLY A 518 -5.90 2.99 28.32
N TYR A 519 -6.25 4.21 28.73
CA TYR A 519 -6.21 5.38 27.84
C TYR A 519 -4.78 5.87 27.60
N VAL A 520 -3.89 5.75 28.58
CA VAL A 520 -2.45 5.98 28.40
C VAL A 520 -1.90 5.02 27.32
N ALA A 521 -2.21 3.73 27.43
CA ALA A 521 -1.77 2.74 26.45
C ALA A 521 -2.36 3.01 25.06
N LEU A 522 -3.65 3.38 24.97
CA LEU A 522 -4.32 3.74 23.73
C LEU A 522 -3.73 5.00 23.07
N ALA A 523 -3.41 6.04 23.84
CA ALA A 523 -2.74 7.24 23.35
C ALA A 523 -1.34 6.95 22.82
N PHE A 524 -0.57 6.09 23.50
CA PHE A 524 0.72 5.61 22.98
C PHE A 524 0.55 4.81 21.68
N TRP A 525 -0.50 3.98 21.60
CA TRP A 525 -0.79 3.20 20.40
C TRP A 525 -1.13 4.10 19.20
N LEU A 526 -1.88 5.19 19.43
CA LEU A 526 -2.07 6.23 18.43
C LEU A 526 -0.73 6.84 18.00
N GLY A 527 0.12 7.22 18.96
CA GLY A 527 1.44 7.79 18.66
C GLY A 527 2.35 6.85 17.87
N SER A 528 2.19 5.53 18.05
CA SER A 528 2.91 4.53 17.29
C SER A 528 2.62 4.63 15.79
N LEU A 529 1.42 5.06 15.39
CA LEU A 529 1.04 5.32 13.99
C LEU A 529 1.71 6.56 13.38
N PHE A 530 2.42 7.35 14.19
CA PHE A 530 3.09 8.60 13.80
C PHE A 530 4.53 8.69 14.30
N ALA A 531 5.14 7.57 14.72
CA ALA A 531 6.44 7.55 15.38
C ALA A 531 7.56 8.21 14.56
N GLU A 532 7.55 8.03 13.24
CA GLU A 532 8.46 8.66 12.27
C GLU A 532 8.30 10.19 12.23
N GLN A 533 7.06 10.69 12.15
CA GLN A 533 6.72 12.12 12.13
C GLN A 533 7.08 12.78 13.47
N ILE A 534 6.78 12.10 14.58
CA ILE A 534 7.12 12.58 15.93
C ILE A 534 8.64 12.65 16.10
N ARG A 535 9.39 11.64 15.62
CA ARG A 535 10.86 11.69 15.64
C ARG A 535 11.42 12.75 14.71
N GLU A 536 10.78 13.04 13.59
CA GLU A 536 11.21 14.12 12.70
C GLU A 536 11.13 15.48 13.41
N ARG A 537 10.02 15.75 14.10
CA ARG A 537 9.77 16.97 14.87
C ARG A 537 10.60 17.04 16.15
N ASP A 538 10.44 16.04 17.01
CA ASP A 538 10.94 16.06 18.39
C ASP A 538 12.27 15.33 18.55
N LYS A 539 12.80 14.66 17.52
CA LYS A 539 14.04 13.86 17.55
C LYS A 539 13.99 12.60 18.42
N SER A 540 12.84 12.27 19.00
CA SER A 540 12.67 11.05 19.82
C SER A 540 11.21 10.63 19.97
N PHE A 541 10.99 9.34 20.25
CA PHE A 541 9.70 8.78 20.68
C PHE A 541 9.92 7.80 21.85
N PRO A 542 9.15 7.88 22.95
CA PRO A 542 9.38 7.09 24.16
C PRO A 542 9.07 5.60 23.96
N PHE A 543 9.53 4.81 24.93
CA PHE A 543 9.12 3.42 25.07
C PHE A 543 7.95 3.33 26.04
N LEU A 544 7.01 2.45 25.77
CA LEU A 544 5.95 2.11 26.72
C LEU A 544 6.33 0.83 27.43
N GLU A 545 6.27 0.81 28.76
CA GLU A 545 6.43 -0.38 29.56
C GLU A 545 5.13 -0.66 30.32
N ILE A 546 4.58 -1.86 30.14
CA ILE A 546 3.40 -2.36 30.85
C ILE A 546 3.82 -3.55 31.70
N VAL A 547 3.88 -3.35 33.01
CA VAL A 547 4.26 -4.39 33.98
C VAL A 547 3.03 -4.85 34.74
N GLY A 548 3.00 -6.14 35.11
CA GLY A 548 2.00 -6.65 36.04
C GLY A 548 2.01 -8.16 36.12
N GLU A 549 1.62 -8.66 37.29
CA GLU A 549 1.51 -10.09 37.58
C GLU A 549 0.56 -10.82 36.61
N PRO A 550 0.69 -12.14 36.45
CA PRO A 550 -0.29 -12.94 35.72
C PRO A 550 -1.73 -12.70 36.23
N GLY A 551 -2.64 -12.43 35.29
CA GLY A 551 -4.05 -12.18 35.57
C GLY A 551 -4.43 -10.71 35.80
N THR A 552 -3.55 -9.74 35.53
CA THR A 552 -3.87 -8.31 35.61
C THR A 552 -4.56 -7.74 34.35
N GLY A 553 -4.71 -8.54 33.29
CA GLY A 553 -5.33 -8.14 32.02
C GLY A 553 -4.38 -7.47 31.01
N LYS A 554 -3.06 -7.50 31.25
CA LYS A 554 -2.02 -6.96 30.36
C LYS A 554 -2.12 -7.50 28.93
N SER A 555 -2.16 -8.82 28.77
CA SER A 555 -2.23 -9.46 27.45
C SER A 555 -3.53 -9.12 26.73
N THR A 556 -4.67 -9.13 27.46
CA THR A 556 -5.97 -8.68 26.95
C THR A 556 -5.93 -7.25 26.39
N LEU A 557 -5.29 -6.31 27.11
CA LEU A 557 -5.14 -4.93 26.63
C LEU A 557 -4.29 -4.86 25.36
N ILE A 558 -3.13 -5.51 25.35
CA ILE A 558 -2.19 -5.47 24.21
C ILE A 558 -2.80 -6.12 22.97
N GLU A 559 -3.43 -7.28 23.11
CA GLU A 559 -4.10 -7.97 22.01
C GLU A 559 -5.25 -7.13 21.44
N PHE A 560 -6.04 -6.48 22.30
CA PHE A 560 -7.07 -5.54 21.84
C PHE A 560 -6.48 -4.36 21.06
N LEU A 561 -5.39 -3.76 21.56
CA LEU A 561 -4.72 -2.68 20.85
C LEU A 561 -4.16 -3.14 19.49
N TRP A 562 -3.70 -4.39 19.37
CA TRP A 562 -3.34 -4.98 18.08
C TRP A 562 -4.54 -5.12 17.13
N LYS A 563 -5.74 -5.41 17.65
CA LYS A 563 -6.96 -5.42 16.81
C LYS A 563 -7.24 -4.06 16.18
N LEU A 564 -6.97 -2.96 16.89
CA LEU A 564 -7.07 -1.60 16.33
C LEU A 564 -6.16 -1.40 15.11
N ALA A 565 -5.02 -2.09 15.06
CA ALA A 565 -4.07 -2.09 13.95
C ALA A 565 -4.32 -3.21 12.92
N GLY A 566 -5.43 -3.95 13.02
CA GLY A 566 -5.78 -5.01 12.07
C GLY A 566 -5.18 -6.37 12.37
N ARG A 567 -4.67 -6.61 13.59
CA ARG A 567 -4.00 -7.87 13.93
C ARG A 567 -4.71 -8.57 15.09
N GLU A 568 -5.04 -9.84 14.88
CA GLU A 568 -5.67 -10.70 15.90
C GLU A 568 -4.67 -11.70 16.48
N GLU A 569 -4.96 -12.23 17.67
CA GLU A 569 -4.21 -13.32 18.33
C GLU A 569 -2.69 -13.07 18.39
N TYR A 570 -2.29 -11.83 18.65
CA TYR A 570 -0.88 -11.46 18.75
C TYR A 570 -0.63 -10.48 19.88
N GLU A 571 0.29 -10.84 20.77
CA GLU A 571 0.74 -9.98 21.87
C GLU A 571 2.09 -9.32 21.53
N GLY A 572 3.10 -10.12 21.20
CA GLY A 572 4.46 -9.66 20.92
C GLY A 572 5.42 -10.83 20.66
N PHE A 573 6.73 -10.58 20.69
CA PHE A 573 7.74 -11.64 20.60
C PHE A 573 8.71 -11.60 21.77
N ASP A 574 9.25 -12.77 22.12
CA ASP A 574 10.25 -12.94 23.17
C ASP A 574 11.66 -12.62 22.60
N PRO A 575 12.32 -11.54 23.08
CA PRO A 575 13.64 -11.15 22.59
C PRO A 575 14.75 -12.11 23.06
N SER A 576 14.57 -12.80 24.20
CA SER A 576 15.52 -13.74 24.78
C SER A 576 15.54 -15.07 24.02
N LYS A 577 14.41 -15.47 23.40
CA LYS A 577 14.33 -16.63 22.48
C LYS A 577 14.81 -16.34 21.05
N SER A 578 15.17 -15.10 20.74
CA SER A 578 15.50 -14.65 19.38
C SER A 578 16.99 -14.33 19.20
N THR A 579 17.61 -14.78 18.10
CA THR A 579 18.98 -14.36 17.76
C THR A 579 19.04 -12.87 17.44
N ALA A 580 20.20 -12.22 17.60
CA ALA A 580 20.37 -10.80 17.26
C ALA A 580 19.95 -10.47 15.80
N ALA A 581 20.10 -11.43 14.87
CA ALA A 581 19.61 -11.30 13.50
C ALA A 581 18.09 -11.41 13.35
N ALA A 582 17.46 -12.30 14.10
CA ALA A 582 16.00 -12.37 14.14
C ALA A 582 15.40 -11.09 14.76
N ARG A 583 15.97 -10.60 15.88
CA ARG A 583 15.54 -9.35 16.53
C ARG A 583 15.66 -8.15 15.59
N GLY A 584 16.81 -8.01 14.92
CA GLY A 584 17.02 -6.93 13.94
C GLY A 584 15.98 -6.94 12.82
N ARG A 585 15.59 -8.12 12.32
CA ARG A 585 14.50 -8.25 11.33
C ARG A 585 13.15 -7.84 11.92
N ASN A 586 12.80 -8.28 13.12
CA ASN A 586 11.54 -7.89 13.78
C ASN A 586 11.46 -6.36 13.98
N PHE A 587 12.57 -5.71 14.36
CA PHE A 587 12.61 -4.24 14.50
C PHE A 587 12.48 -3.49 13.16
N ALA A 588 12.85 -4.10 12.04
CA ALA A 588 12.80 -3.49 10.71
C ALA A 588 11.52 -3.85 9.91
N GLN A 589 10.67 -4.75 10.41
CA GLN A 589 9.48 -5.25 9.70
C GLN A 589 8.38 -4.19 9.53
N VAL A 590 8.40 -3.13 10.35
CA VAL A 590 7.32 -2.14 10.39
C VAL A 590 7.82 -0.70 10.42
N GLY A 591 7.01 0.20 9.85
CA GLY A 591 7.12 1.64 10.01
C GLY A 591 5.83 2.23 10.56
N ASN A 592 5.91 3.10 11.57
CA ASN A 592 4.75 3.63 12.28
C ASN A 592 3.77 2.56 12.78
N LEU A 593 4.32 1.51 13.40
CA LEU A 593 3.56 0.51 14.13
C LEU A 593 4.35 0.10 15.37
N PRO A 594 3.68 -0.42 16.41
CA PRO A 594 4.36 -0.91 17.59
C PRO A 594 5.13 -2.21 17.32
N VAL A 595 6.26 -2.34 18.02
CA VAL A 595 7.00 -3.60 18.16
C VAL A 595 6.97 -3.96 19.64
N VAL A 596 6.27 -5.06 19.96
CA VAL A 596 6.01 -5.48 21.34
C VAL A 596 6.99 -6.58 21.76
N LEU A 597 7.69 -6.35 22.87
CA LEU A 597 8.63 -7.26 23.51
C LEU A 597 8.00 -7.87 24.76
N ILE A 598 7.85 -9.20 24.78
CA ILE A 598 7.26 -9.93 25.90
C ILE A 598 8.31 -10.82 26.57
N GLU A 599 8.19 -11.07 27.88
CA GLU A 599 8.99 -12.08 28.62
C GLU A 599 10.53 -11.97 28.49
N GLY A 600 11.11 -10.76 28.39
CA GLY A 600 12.54 -10.55 28.20
C GLY A 600 13.38 -10.86 29.45
N ASP A 601 12.75 -10.85 30.64
CA ASP A 601 13.43 -10.92 31.94
C ASP A 601 13.49 -12.34 32.56
N ARG A 602 13.51 -13.39 31.73
CA ARG A 602 13.68 -14.75 32.25
C ARG A 602 15.11 -14.92 32.79
N THR A 603 15.25 -15.07 34.10
CA THR A 603 16.37 -15.78 34.72
C THR A 603 16.25 -17.26 34.37
N THR A 604 16.76 -17.68 33.21
CA THR A 604 16.82 -19.10 32.88
C THR A 604 17.87 -19.80 33.75
N ASP A 605 17.49 -20.88 34.45
CA ASP A 605 18.39 -21.79 35.18
C ASP A 605 19.52 -22.38 34.30
N ASN A 606 19.42 -22.23 32.98
CA ASN A 606 20.47 -22.56 32.03
C ASN A 606 21.46 -21.40 31.86
N ALA A 607 22.64 -21.52 32.47
CA ALA A 607 23.78 -20.60 32.37
C ALA A 607 24.30 -20.31 30.94
N LYS A 608 23.71 -20.92 29.89
CA LYS A 608 24.07 -20.72 28.47
C LYS A 608 23.19 -19.72 27.71
N GLN A 609 22.00 -19.33 28.23
CA GLN A 609 21.17 -18.28 27.62
C GLN A 609 21.25 -17.02 28.49
N ARG A 610 21.94 -15.99 27.98
CA ARG A 610 21.96 -14.66 28.63
C ARG A 610 20.59 -13.99 28.46
N ALA A 611 20.11 -13.35 29.51
CA ALA A 611 18.96 -12.45 29.47
C ALA A 611 19.17 -11.34 28.41
N PHE A 612 18.07 -10.81 27.87
CA PHE A 612 18.12 -9.75 26.87
C PHE A 612 18.62 -8.44 27.48
N ASP A 613 19.60 -7.81 26.83
CA ASP A 613 20.12 -6.52 27.26
C ASP A 613 19.22 -5.37 26.77
N TRP A 614 18.44 -4.81 27.70
CA TRP A 614 17.53 -3.68 27.43
C TRP A 614 18.25 -2.42 26.96
N ASP A 615 19.54 -2.26 27.26
CA ASP A 615 20.32 -1.12 26.79
C ASP A 615 20.52 -1.12 25.26
N GLU A 616 20.35 -2.27 24.58
CA GLU A 616 20.33 -2.36 23.11
C GLU A 616 19.25 -1.45 22.49
N LEU A 617 18.15 -1.17 23.22
CA LEU A 617 17.03 -0.38 22.69
C LEU A 617 17.30 1.12 22.64
N LYS A 618 18.30 1.64 23.36
CA LYS A 618 18.54 3.09 23.49
C LYS A 618 18.68 3.85 22.17
N SER A 619 19.21 3.19 21.12
CA SER A 619 19.36 3.77 19.78
C SER A 619 18.01 3.94 19.06
N LEU A 620 17.06 3.04 19.31
CA LEU A 620 15.72 3.00 18.70
C LEU A 620 14.83 4.17 19.14
N TYR A 621 15.09 4.72 20.34
CA TYR A 621 14.44 5.93 20.84
C TYR A 621 14.53 7.10 19.84
N ASN A 622 15.67 7.20 19.15
CA ASN A 622 15.94 8.22 18.13
C ASN A 622 15.69 7.73 16.68
N GLY A 623 15.17 6.51 16.50
CA GLY A 623 14.92 5.92 15.17
C GLY A 623 16.19 5.42 14.45
N ARG A 624 17.31 5.26 15.17
CA ARG A 624 18.54 4.72 14.59
C ARG A 624 18.44 3.21 14.36
N ALA A 625 19.27 2.68 13.48
CA ALA A 625 19.31 1.25 13.20
C ALA A 625 19.61 0.43 14.46
N SER A 626 18.97 -0.74 14.57
CA SER A 626 19.27 -1.72 15.62
C SER A 626 20.59 -2.45 15.34
N ARG A 627 20.93 -2.63 14.06
CA ARG A 627 22.17 -3.26 13.58
C ARG A 627 22.43 -2.98 12.11
N ALA A 628 23.67 -3.24 11.69
CA ALA A 628 24.05 -3.37 10.29
C ALA A 628 23.78 -4.78 9.74
N VAL A 629 23.43 -4.86 8.46
CA VAL A 629 23.30 -6.09 7.67
C VAL A 629 24.31 -6.01 6.54
N GLY A 630 25.13 -7.05 6.35
CA GLY A 630 26.02 -7.12 5.20
C GLY A 630 25.22 -7.25 3.91
N ILE A 631 25.52 -6.42 2.91
CA ILE A 631 24.97 -6.56 1.57
C ILE A 631 25.84 -7.58 0.83
N LYS A 632 25.23 -8.45 0.03
CA LYS A 632 25.95 -9.43 -0.79
C LYS A 632 26.50 -8.74 -2.04
N SER A 633 27.44 -7.80 -1.86
CA SER A 633 28.14 -7.11 -2.94
C SER A 633 29.64 -7.44 -2.90
N ASN A 634 30.36 -7.22 -4.00
CA ASN A 634 31.82 -7.36 -4.05
C ASN A 634 32.57 -6.24 -3.28
N ASN A 635 31.83 -5.37 -2.57
CA ASN A 635 32.33 -4.24 -1.79
C ASN A 635 32.01 -4.42 -0.29
N ASN A 636 32.68 -3.67 0.57
CA ASN A 636 32.41 -3.63 2.02
C ASN A 636 31.18 -2.77 2.38
N GLU A 637 30.08 -2.89 1.63
CA GLU A 637 28.86 -2.13 1.89
C GLU A 637 28.00 -2.81 2.96
N THR A 638 27.52 -2.00 3.90
CA THR A 638 26.61 -2.44 4.97
C THR A 638 25.31 -1.64 4.89
N TYR A 639 24.19 -2.33 5.05
CA TYR A 639 22.86 -1.75 5.10
C TYR A 639 22.40 -1.61 6.54
N GLU A 640 22.16 -0.38 6.99
CA GLU A 640 21.66 -0.07 8.34
C GLU A 640 20.23 0.49 8.24
N PRO A 641 19.20 -0.37 8.20
CA PRO A 641 17.82 0.11 8.11
C PRO A 641 17.45 0.89 9.39
N PRO A 642 16.97 2.14 9.29
CA PRO A 642 16.55 2.89 10.47
C PRO A 642 15.33 2.23 11.13
N PHE A 643 15.21 2.41 12.44
CA PHE A 643 14.04 1.94 13.18
C PHE A 643 12.87 2.91 13.00
N ARG A 644 11.79 2.42 12.39
CA ARG A 644 10.62 3.23 12.00
C ARG A 644 9.40 3.01 12.90
N GLY A 645 9.42 1.98 13.75
CA GLY A 645 8.30 1.64 14.64
C GLY A 645 8.34 2.38 15.98
N SER A 646 7.58 1.87 16.96
CA SER A 646 7.70 2.20 18.38
C SER A 646 7.99 0.94 19.21
N ILE A 647 8.40 1.09 20.46
CA ILE A 647 8.68 -0.06 21.34
C ILE A 647 7.66 -0.09 22.47
N VAL A 648 7.04 -1.25 22.65
CA VAL A 648 6.24 -1.61 23.82
C VAL A 648 6.91 -2.78 24.51
N ILE A 649 7.04 -2.70 25.83
CA ILE A 649 7.65 -3.71 26.67
C ILE A 649 6.57 -4.22 27.60
N ALA A 650 6.28 -5.51 27.56
CA ALA A 650 5.28 -6.13 28.42
C ALA A 650 5.93 -7.25 29.26
N GLN A 651 6.06 -7.01 30.57
CA GLN A 651 6.78 -7.91 31.47
C GLN A 651 5.96 -8.21 32.72
N ASN A 652 6.35 -9.27 33.44
CA ASN A 652 5.73 -9.60 34.74
C ASN A 652 6.37 -8.83 35.89
N ALA A 653 7.65 -8.46 35.74
CA ALA A 653 8.41 -7.63 36.67
C ALA A 653 9.02 -6.43 35.92
N ASP A 654 9.49 -5.44 36.68
CA ASP A 654 10.12 -4.24 36.14
C ASP A 654 11.40 -4.59 35.37
N THR A 655 11.64 -3.91 34.24
CA THR A 655 12.89 -4.12 33.51
C THR A 655 14.09 -3.57 34.27
N ASP A 656 15.11 -4.42 34.47
CA ASP A 656 16.41 -4.00 34.97
C ASP A 656 17.27 -3.46 33.83
N GLY A 657 17.72 -2.21 33.93
CA GLY A 657 18.48 -1.54 32.88
C GLY A 657 19.11 -0.24 33.33
N SER A 658 20.02 0.30 32.53
CA SER A 658 20.72 1.53 32.90
C SER A 658 19.78 2.71 33.11
N LYS A 659 20.17 3.68 33.95
CA LYS A 659 19.44 4.95 34.17
C LYS A 659 19.05 5.62 32.85
N ALA A 660 19.95 5.61 31.86
CA ALA A 660 19.70 6.18 30.55
C ALA A 660 18.54 5.47 29.81
N PHE A 661 18.48 4.14 29.86
CA PHE A 661 17.36 3.37 29.32
C PHE A 661 16.06 3.70 30.07
N LEU A 662 16.09 3.68 31.40
CA LEU A 662 14.91 3.92 32.24
C LEU A 662 14.29 5.32 32.02
N GLU A 663 15.11 6.35 31.78
CA GLU A 663 14.66 7.71 31.45
C GLU A 663 13.88 7.82 30.13
N ARG A 664 13.89 6.79 29.27
CA ARG A 664 13.18 6.75 27.97
C ARG A 664 11.80 6.09 28.05
N ILE A 665 11.44 5.56 29.22
CA ILE A 665 10.24 4.73 29.41
C ILE A 665 9.12 5.55 30.05
N ILE A 666 7.91 5.38 29.53
CA ILE A 666 6.66 5.64 30.22
C ILE A 666 6.24 4.31 30.84
N HIS A 667 6.18 4.27 32.16
CA HIS A 667 5.97 3.04 32.92
C HIS A 667 4.51 2.96 33.39
N ILE A 668 3.83 1.86 33.09
CA ILE A 668 2.48 1.54 33.57
C ILE A 668 2.55 0.25 34.38
N TYR A 669 2.15 0.32 35.65
CA TYR A 669 1.97 -0.86 36.49
C TYR A 669 0.50 -1.27 36.53
N THR A 670 0.21 -2.53 36.19
CA THR A 670 -1.12 -3.15 36.28
C THR A 670 -1.15 -4.10 37.47
N ASP A 671 -2.21 -4.03 38.27
CA ASP A 671 -2.42 -4.89 39.43
C ASP A 671 -3.85 -5.44 39.41
N LYS A 672 -4.16 -6.29 40.39
CA LYS A 672 -5.51 -6.86 40.56
C LYS A 672 -6.43 -5.94 41.36
N ARG A 673 -5.95 -4.76 41.79
CA ARG A 673 -6.73 -3.84 42.63
C ARG A 673 -7.76 -3.14 41.74
N GLY A 674 -9.02 -3.16 42.17
CA GLY A 674 -10.13 -2.60 41.40
C GLY A 674 -10.75 -3.55 40.37
N GLN A 675 -10.27 -4.79 40.25
CA GLN A 675 -10.96 -5.81 39.44
C GLN A 675 -12.33 -6.14 40.06
N SER A 676 -13.37 -6.13 39.23
CA SER A 676 -14.74 -6.47 39.59
C SER A 676 -15.39 -7.32 38.50
N ILE A 677 -16.61 -7.80 38.75
CA ILE A 677 -17.40 -8.51 37.72
C ILE A 677 -17.60 -7.62 36.49
N GLN A 678 -17.79 -6.30 36.68
CA GLN A 678 -17.97 -5.35 35.59
C GLN A 678 -16.70 -5.17 34.76
N THR A 679 -15.53 -5.04 35.41
CA THR A 679 -14.25 -4.89 34.69
C THR A 679 -13.90 -6.15 33.92
N ARG A 680 -14.19 -7.34 34.49
CA ARG A 680 -14.01 -8.62 33.81
C ARG A 680 -14.90 -8.73 32.56
N HIS A 681 -16.17 -8.40 32.66
CA HIS A 681 -17.07 -8.42 31.50
C HIS A 681 -16.68 -7.40 30.42
N ALA A 682 -16.13 -6.24 30.81
CA ALA A 682 -15.58 -5.29 29.84
C ALA A 682 -14.35 -5.87 29.12
N ALA A 683 -13.43 -6.52 29.84
CA ALA A 683 -12.28 -7.20 29.25
C ALA A 683 -12.72 -8.35 28.30
N GLU A 684 -13.68 -9.18 28.72
CA GLU A 684 -14.25 -10.26 27.87
C GLU A 684 -14.87 -9.70 26.57
N ARG A 685 -15.54 -8.55 26.63
CA ARG A 685 -16.06 -7.88 25.42
C ARG A 685 -14.94 -7.46 24.48
N LEU A 686 -13.85 -6.90 25.00
CA LEU A 686 -12.67 -6.53 24.19
C LEU A 686 -12.04 -7.76 23.50
N GLU A 687 -11.97 -8.89 24.21
CA GLU A 687 -11.46 -10.16 23.66
C GLU A 687 -12.36 -10.71 22.55
N GLN A 688 -13.68 -10.56 22.67
CA GLN A 688 -14.64 -11.08 21.68
C GLN A 688 -14.88 -10.15 20.49
N LEU A 689 -14.48 -8.87 20.58
CA LEU A 689 -14.69 -7.91 19.50
C LEU A 689 -13.88 -8.30 18.25
N PRO A 690 -14.52 -8.43 17.08
CA PRO A 690 -13.81 -8.81 15.86
C PRO A 690 -12.98 -7.63 15.32
N VAL A 691 -11.80 -7.93 14.77
CA VAL A 691 -10.89 -6.95 14.17
C VAL A 691 -11.58 -6.02 13.18
N SER A 692 -12.47 -6.56 12.33
CA SER A 692 -13.17 -5.80 11.29
C SER A 692 -14.04 -4.65 11.82
N ARG A 693 -14.45 -4.69 13.10
CA ARG A 693 -15.30 -3.66 13.74
C ARG A 693 -14.49 -2.56 14.44
N VAL A 694 -13.18 -2.74 14.59
CA VAL A 694 -12.31 -1.83 15.36
C VAL A 694 -11.09 -1.36 14.58
N SER A 695 -10.65 -2.07 13.52
CA SER A 695 -9.48 -1.72 12.71
C SER A 695 -9.63 -0.44 11.86
N GLY A 696 -10.86 0.09 11.77
CA GLY A 696 -11.13 1.43 11.25
C GLY A 696 -10.40 2.53 12.04
N PHE A 697 -9.97 2.27 13.29
CA PHE A 697 -9.15 3.18 14.10
C PHE A 697 -7.88 3.62 13.37
N THR A 698 -7.08 2.67 12.86
CA THR A 698 -5.83 2.99 12.15
C THR A 698 -6.08 3.78 10.87
N LEU A 699 -7.13 3.45 10.11
CA LEU A 699 -7.47 4.17 8.88
C LEU A 699 -7.93 5.60 9.19
N LEU A 700 -8.82 5.80 10.15
CA LEU A 700 -9.28 7.13 10.57
C LEU A 700 -8.13 7.98 11.10
N ALA A 701 -7.24 7.40 11.90
CA ALA A 701 -6.06 8.09 12.41
C ALA A 701 -5.16 8.55 11.26
N THR A 702 -4.71 7.62 10.41
CA THR A 702 -3.78 7.93 9.30
C THR A 702 -4.40 8.87 8.26
N MET A 703 -5.72 8.81 8.03
CA MET A 703 -6.42 9.75 7.15
C MET A 703 -6.48 11.18 7.72
N ARG A 704 -6.30 11.35 9.03
CA ARG A 704 -6.29 12.65 9.72
C ARG A 704 -4.89 13.09 10.14
N GLU A 705 -3.84 12.60 9.47
CA GLU A 705 -2.43 12.87 9.80
C GLU A 705 -2.15 14.33 10.15
N LYS A 706 -2.54 15.27 9.27
CA LYS A 706 -2.27 16.71 9.44
C LYS A 706 -2.94 17.27 10.71
N GLU A 707 -4.20 16.92 10.94
CA GLU A 707 -4.98 17.39 12.09
C GLU A 707 -4.45 16.82 13.41
N ILE A 708 -4.09 15.53 13.40
CA ILE A 708 -3.50 14.84 14.55
C ILE A 708 -2.15 15.46 14.90
N MET A 709 -1.24 15.62 13.92
CA MET A 709 0.08 16.17 14.18
C MET A 709 0.03 17.63 14.66
N GLN A 710 -0.95 18.41 14.17
CA GLN A 710 -1.19 19.78 14.65
C GLN A 710 -1.70 19.79 16.10
N THR A 711 -2.68 18.95 16.43
CA THR A 711 -3.27 18.85 17.78
C THR A 711 -2.23 18.34 18.78
N PHE A 712 -1.51 17.29 18.40
CA PHE A 712 -0.38 16.75 19.16
C PHE A 712 0.69 17.82 19.45
N GLY A 713 1.04 18.67 18.47
CA GLY A 713 2.00 19.76 18.68
C GLY A 713 1.54 20.79 19.71
N LYS A 714 0.28 21.23 19.64
CA LYS A 714 -0.28 22.18 20.61
C LYS A 714 -0.33 21.58 22.02
N GLY A 715 -0.83 20.36 22.15
CA GLY A 715 -0.91 19.66 23.43
C GLY A 715 0.46 19.39 24.04
N TYR A 716 1.43 18.98 23.21
CA TYR A 716 2.81 18.75 23.64
C TYR A 716 3.45 20.01 24.23
N GLU A 717 3.41 21.16 23.55
CA GLU A 717 4.06 22.39 24.04
C GLU A 717 3.45 22.87 25.36
N ARG A 718 2.13 22.75 25.50
CA ARG A 718 1.41 23.05 26.75
C ARG A 718 1.86 22.12 27.88
N ALA A 719 1.75 20.81 27.66
CA ALA A 719 2.06 19.80 28.67
C ALA A 719 3.55 19.83 29.07
N ARG A 720 4.44 20.11 28.11
CA ARG A 720 5.87 20.27 28.37
C ARG A 720 6.14 21.42 29.34
N SER A 721 5.54 22.57 29.09
CA SER A 721 5.69 23.75 29.95
C SER A 721 5.19 23.48 31.38
N GLU A 722 4.04 22.79 31.49
CA GLU A 722 3.45 22.38 32.78
C GLU A 722 4.36 21.38 33.54
N LEU A 723 4.85 20.34 32.85
CA LEU A 723 5.68 19.29 33.46
C LEU A 723 7.08 19.80 33.83
N GLU A 724 7.71 20.64 33.00
CA GLU A 724 9.03 21.23 33.32
C GLU A 724 8.96 22.24 34.48
N SER A 725 7.79 22.86 34.71
CA SER A 725 7.56 23.76 35.85
C SER A 725 7.25 23.03 37.17
N ASN A 726 6.98 21.72 37.11
CA ASN A 726 6.66 20.92 38.29
C ASN A 726 7.94 20.59 39.09
N SER A 727 8.02 21.04 40.34
CA SER A 727 9.20 20.86 41.20
C SER A 727 9.61 19.40 41.45
N ASN A 728 8.66 18.47 41.27
CA ASN A 728 8.88 17.03 41.42
C ASN A 728 9.42 16.36 40.15
N ILE A 729 9.39 17.05 39.00
CA ILE A 729 9.84 16.54 37.70
C ILE A 729 11.09 17.32 37.27
N ARG A 730 12.24 16.94 37.84
CA ARG A 730 13.54 17.62 37.56
C ARG A 730 14.29 17.04 36.37
N HIS A 731 13.66 16.16 35.59
CA HIS A 731 14.31 15.43 34.50
C HIS A 731 13.69 15.78 33.14
N ILE A 732 14.42 16.55 32.33
CA ILE A 732 13.94 17.08 31.04
C ILE A 732 13.43 15.97 30.12
N ARG A 733 14.12 14.82 30.05
CA ARG A 733 13.67 13.70 29.20
C ARG A 733 12.36 13.09 29.67
N ILE A 734 12.14 13.00 30.99
CA ILE A 734 10.89 12.44 31.53
C ILE A 734 9.75 13.39 31.23
N ALA A 735 9.94 14.69 31.49
CA ALA A 735 8.95 15.72 31.16
C ALA A 735 8.58 15.67 29.67
N LYS A 736 9.59 15.59 28.79
CA LYS A 736 9.39 15.47 27.34
C LYS A 736 8.56 14.25 26.95
N ASN A 737 8.91 13.06 27.44
CA ASN A 737 8.22 11.82 27.07
C ASN A 737 6.74 11.85 27.48
N HIS A 738 6.47 12.34 28.69
CA HIS A 738 5.11 12.40 29.22
C HIS A 738 4.31 13.53 28.55
N ALA A 739 4.95 14.66 28.20
CA ALA A 739 4.32 15.70 27.40
C ALA A 739 3.91 15.21 26.01
N GLN A 740 4.74 14.38 25.36
CA GLN A 740 4.39 13.77 24.07
C GLN A 740 3.13 12.91 24.21
N LEU A 741 3.03 12.15 25.30
CA LEU A 741 1.86 11.31 25.57
C LEU A 741 0.59 12.12 25.84
N VAL A 742 0.68 13.25 26.56
CA VAL A 742 -0.45 14.16 26.76
C VAL A 742 -0.93 14.74 25.41
N GLY A 743 0.01 15.18 24.56
CA GLY A 743 -0.36 15.66 23.21
C GLY A 743 -1.07 14.59 22.37
N LEU A 744 -0.67 13.33 22.49
CA LEU A 744 -1.30 12.21 21.79
C LEU A 744 -2.69 11.88 22.36
N LEU A 745 -2.84 11.96 23.68
CA LEU A 745 -4.13 11.79 24.36
C LEU A 745 -5.13 12.85 23.89
N GLU A 746 -4.71 14.10 23.73
CA GLU A 746 -5.56 15.17 23.19
C GLU A 746 -5.94 14.90 21.72
N ALA A 747 -4.98 14.43 20.92
CA ALA A 747 -5.23 14.08 19.52
C ALA A 747 -6.14 12.85 19.35
N LEU A 748 -6.26 11.98 20.37
CA LEU A 748 -7.10 10.78 20.33
C LEU A 748 -8.58 11.11 20.10
N ALA A 749 -9.05 12.25 20.59
CA ALA A 749 -10.42 12.74 20.38
C ALA A 749 -10.75 13.02 18.91
N LEU A 750 -9.73 13.17 18.04
CA LEU A 750 -9.92 13.28 16.60
C LEU A 750 -10.19 11.95 15.92
N VAL A 751 -10.00 10.82 16.59
CA VAL A 751 -10.21 9.49 15.99
C VAL A 751 -11.43 8.81 16.60
N VAL A 752 -11.61 8.96 17.90
CA VAL A 752 -12.65 8.29 18.69
C VAL A 752 -13.28 9.28 19.68
N PRO A 753 -14.57 9.10 20.05
CA PRO A 753 -15.27 10.02 20.92
C PRO A 753 -14.83 9.83 22.39
N VAL A 754 -13.74 10.49 22.78
CA VAL A 754 -13.24 10.47 24.15
C VAL A 754 -13.91 11.58 24.98
N PRO A 755 -14.59 11.25 26.10
CA PRO A 755 -15.13 12.28 27.00
C PRO A 755 -14.04 13.18 27.59
N VAL A 756 -14.32 14.49 27.67
CA VAL A 756 -13.38 15.50 28.19
C VAL A 756 -12.92 15.16 29.62
N GLU A 757 -13.83 14.69 30.48
CA GLU A 757 -13.49 14.27 31.85
C GLU A 757 -12.41 13.18 31.87
N ARG A 758 -12.49 12.20 30.95
CA ARG A 758 -11.52 11.11 30.88
C ARG A 758 -10.18 11.59 30.33
N ILE A 759 -10.18 12.59 29.44
CA ILE A 759 -8.94 13.25 28.98
C ILE A 759 -8.24 13.92 30.17
N GLU A 760 -8.97 14.68 30.98
CA GLU A 760 -8.39 15.37 32.14
C GLU A 760 -7.85 14.41 33.19
N LYS A 761 -8.63 13.38 33.58
CA LYS A 761 -8.15 12.33 34.52
C LYS A 761 -6.93 11.60 33.99
N THR A 762 -6.91 11.26 32.70
CA THR A 762 -5.75 10.59 32.09
C THR A 762 -4.54 11.53 32.05
N ARG A 763 -4.73 12.84 31.80
CA ARG A 763 -3.64 13.83 31.84
C ARG A 763 -3.01 13.91 33.24
N GLU A 764 -3.83 13.96 34.29
CA GLU A 764 -3.36 13.94 35.68
C GLU A 764 -2.60 12.64 35.99
N ALA A 765 -3.11 11.50 35.54
CA ALA A 765 -2.42 10.21 35.68
C ALA A 765 -1.06 10.21 34.98
N ILE A 766 -0.96 10.76 33.77
CA ILE A 766 0.32 10.88 33.04
C ILE A 766 1.33 11.74 33.82
N THR A 767 0.88 12.83 34.44
CA THR A 767 1.73 13.65 35.32
C THR A 767 2.20 12.87 36.56
N ALA A 768 1.32 12.08 37.17
CA ALA A 768 1.68 11.21 38.29
C ALA A 768 2.74 10.17 37.88
N LEU A 769 2.57 9.51 36.72
CA LEU A 769 3.56 8.57 36.18
C LEU A 769 4.93 9.25 35.95
N ALA A 770 4.96 10.50 35.51
CA ALA A 770 6.19 11.26 35.34
C ALA A 770 6.91 11.51 36.68
N ILE A 771 6.16 11.83 37.74
CA ILE A 771 6.67 12.02 39.10
C ILE A 771 7.21 10.70 39.66
N GLU A 772 6.41 9.63 39.57
CA GLU A 772 6.80 8.28 39.99
C GLU A 772 8.08 7.84 39.30
N ARG A 773 8.21 8.11 37.98
CA ARG A 773 9.42 7.79 37.24
C ARG A 773 10.63 8.58 37.72
N CYS A 774 10.46 9.87 38.04
CA CYS A 774 11.55 10.67 38.63
C CYS A 774 11.97 10.15 40.01
N GLN A 775 11.03 9.66 40.82
CA GLN A 775 11.31 9.06 42.12
C GLN A 775 12.01 7.70 41.99
N ALA A 776 11.57 6.86 41.07
CA ALA A 776 12.19 5.56 40.80
C ALA A 776 13.66 5.71 40.40
N LEU A 777 14.02 6.72 39.60
CA LEU A 777 15.40 7.00 39.23
C LEU A 777 16.30 7.54 40.35
N LYS A 778 15.73 7.93 41.50
CA LYS A 778 16.50 8.33 42.69
C LYS A 778 16.90 7.13 43.55
N LYS A 779 16.14 6.03 43.49
CA LYS A 779 16.47 4.84 44.27
C LYS A 779 17.76 4.22 43.75
N ASP A 780 18.63 3.81 44.66
CA ASP A 780 19.84 3.09 44.29
C ASP A 780 19.51 1.67 43.84
N HIS A 781 20.38 1.12 42.99
CA HIS A 781 20.27 -0.26 42.53
C HIS A 781 20.20 -1.22 43.75
N PRO A 782 19.40 -2.31 43.72
CA PRO A 782 19.28 -3.22 44.88
C PRO A 782 20.62 -3.68 45.45
N MET A 783 21.58 -4.06 44.59
CA MET A 783 22.94 -4.40 45.03
C MET A 783 23.70 -3.25 45.73
N VAL A 784 23.42 -1.99 45.40
CA VAL A 784 24.01 -0.83 46.09
C VAL A 784 23.37 -0.64 47.46
N GLN A 785 22.06 -0.85 47.57
CA GLN A 785 21.35 -0.85 48.86
C GLN A 785 21.89 -1.97 49.76
N GLU A 786 21.95 -3.21 49.25
CA GLU A 786 22.55 -4.34 49.99
C GLU A 786 24.02 -4.10 50.36
N PHE A 787 24.80 -3.45 49.50
CA PHE A 787 26.17 -3.07 49.83
C PHE A 787 26.22 -2.10 51.01
N TRP A 788 25.38 -1.07 51.04
CA TRP A 788 25.37 -0.10 52.12
C TRP A 788 24.82 -0.68 53.42
N GLU A 789 23.78 -1.51 53.36
CA GLU A 789 23.29 -2.27 54.50
C GLU A 789 24.38 -3.18 55.09
N LEU A 790 25.10 -3.92 54.24
CA LEU A 790 26.23 -4.75 54.67
C LEU A 790 27.38 -3.90 55.22
N PHE A 791 27.69 -2.77 54.59
CA PHE A 791 28.75 -1.87 55.04
C PHE A 791 28.44 -1.32 56.43
N ASP A 792 27.23 -0.81 56.64
CA ASP A 792 26.80 -0.26 57.93
C ASP A 792 26.79 -1.33 59.02
N TYR A 793 26.27 -2.51 58.70
CA TYR A 793 26.31 -3.66 59.61
C TYR A 793 27.74 -4.02 60.03
N LEU A 794 28.68 -4.07 59.09
CA LEU A 794 30.09 -4.38 59.38
C LEU A 794 30.80 -3.23 60.12
N ASP A 795 30.44 -1.97 59.86
CA ASP A 795 30.99 -0.80 60.55
C ASP A 795 30.56 -0.75 62.02
N GLU A 796 29.32 -1.15 62.31
CA GLU A 796 28.84 -1.28 63.69
C GLU A 796 29.42 -2.51 64.42
N LEU A 797 29.61 -3.62 63.69
CA LEU A 797 30.06 -4.88 64.27
C LEU A 797 31.57 -4.92 64.56
N ALA A 798 32.38 -4.30 63.72
CA ALA A 798 33.84 -4.33 63.86
C ALA A 798 34.30 -3.49 65.06
N PRO A 799 35.25 -3.97 65.90
CA PRO A 799 35.68 -3.26 67.13
C PRO A 799 36.14 -1.81 66.95
N TYR A 800 36.59 -1.44 65.75
CA TYR A 800 37.04 -0.07 65.43
C TYR A 800 36.32 0.52 64.21
N GLY A 801 35.29 -0.16 63.69
CA GLY A 801 34.62 0.14 62.44
C GLY A 801 35.42 -0.23 61.18
N ILE A 802 34.78 -0.04 60.02
CA ILE A 802 35.36 -0.17 58.68
C ILE A 802 35.32 1.14 57.88
N ASN A 803 34.69 2.20 58.40
CA ASN A 803 34.78 3.53 57.84
C ASN A 803 36.12 4.18 58.17
N HIS A 804 36.98 4.30 57.16
CA HIS A 804 38.32 4.88 57.32
C HIS A 804 38.34 6.42 57.39
N SER A 805 37.20 7.09 57.24
CA SER A 805 37.10 8.55 57.23
C SER A 805 37.18 9.11 58.64
N SER A 806 37.93 10.20 58.82
CA SER A 806 37.89 11.03 60.03
C SER A 806 36.95 12.24 59.90
N ASP A 807 36.43 12.50 58.69
CA ASP A 807 35.44 13.56 58.44
C ASP A 807 34.05 12.99 58.66
N GLU A 808 33.25 13.67 59.50
CA GLU A 808 31.89 13.25 59.85
C GLU A 808 30.93 13.27 58.66
N ASN A 809 31.24 14.01 57.58
CA ASN A 809 30.42 14.11 56.37
C ASN A 809 30.87 13.15 55.24
N GLU A 810 31.99 12.43 55.41
CA GLU A 810 32.52 11.50 54.41
C GLU A 810 32.54 10.06 54.94
N ILE A 811 32.32 9.10 54.05
CA ILE A 811 32.55 7.66 54.28
C ILE A 811 33.73 7.23 53.41
N ALA A 812 34.74 6.62 54.01
CA ALA A 812 35.91 6.10 53.29
C ALA A 812 35.94 4.57 53.33
N VAL A 813 35.59 3.95 52.19
CA VAL A 813 35.54 2.49 52.05
C VAL A 813 36.86 1.96 51.52
N ASN A 814 37.50 1.08 52.28
CA ASN A 814 38.54 0.20 51.74
C ASN A 814 37.94 -1.20 51.51
N PHE A 815 37.78 -1.57 50.24
CA PHE A 815 37.12 -2.84 49.87
C PHE A 815 37.86 -4.08 50.38
N ASN A 816 39.19 -4.06 50.44
CA ASN A 816 39.96 -5.22 50.91
C ASN A 816 39.79 -5.43 52.42
N HIS A 817 39.82 -4.34 53.19
CA HIS A 817 39.56 -4.37 54.62
C HIS A 817 38.11 -4.78 54.92
N MET A 818 37.14 -4.30 54.13
CA MET A 818 35.75 -4.75 54.23
C MET A 818 35.61 -6.25 53.96
N GLU A 819 36.28 -6.80 52.93
CA GLU A 819 36.30 -8.25 52.66
C GLU A 819 36.91 -9.05 53.81
N GLU A 820 38.01 -8.56 54.40
CA GLU A 820 38.66 -9.18 55.56
C GLU A 820 37.73 -9.25 56.77
N VAL A 821 37.07 -8.12 57.10
CA VAL A 821 36.12 -8.03 58.22
C VAL A 821 34.89 -8.90 57.96
N ALA A 822 34.33 -8.87 56.74
CA ALA A 822 33.22 -9.73 56.37
C ALA A 822 33.56 -11.23 56.55
N ALA A 823 34.76 -11.65 56.12
CA ALA A 823 35.24 -13.02 56.28
C ALA A 823 35.41 -13.40 57.77
N ALA A 824 35.98 -12.50 58.58
CA ALA A 824 36.16 -12.72 60.02
C ALA A 824 34.82 -12.92 60.76
N HIS A 825 33.77 -12.22 60.32
CA HIS A 825 32.42 -12.31 60.88
C HIS A 825 31.48 -13.28 60.14
N ARG A 826 32.02 -14.11 59.23
CA ARG A 826 31.28 -15.10 58.43
C ARG A 826 30.11 -14.50 57.65
N GLN A 827 30.20 -13.23 57.26
CA GLN A 827 29.23 -12.58 56.40
C GLN A 827 29.52 -12.89 54.94
N ARG A 828 28.48 -13.18 54.17
CA ARG A 828 28.59 -13.44 52.74
C ARG A 828 28.50 -12.10 51.99
N ILE A 829 29.43 -11.86 51.08
CA ILE A 829 29.34 -10.76 50.12
C ILE A 829 28.61 -11.29 48.88
N PRO A 830 27.39 -10.81 48.57
CA PRO A 830 26.55 -11.37 47.50
C PRO A 830 26.93 -10.88 46.09
N PHE A 831 27.95 -10.03 45.96
CA PHE A 831 28.33 -9.36 44.71
C PHE A 831 29.84 -9.45 44.42
N THR A 832 30.21 -9.27 43.15
CA THR A 832 31.63 -9.15 42.78
C THR A 832 32.12 -7.72 42.98
N LEU A 833 33.37 -7.55 43.45
CA LEU A 833 33.96 -6.21 43.64
C LEU A 833 33.98 -5.37 42.35
N THR A 834 34.17 -6.00 41.20
CA THR A 834 34.22 -5.31 39.90
C THR A 834 32.86 -4.72 39.52
N GLU A 835 31.78 -5.44 39.83
CA GLU A 835 30.41 -5.04 39.54
C GLU A 835 29.93 -3.95 40.49
N ILE A 836 30.10 -4.15 41.80
CA ILE A 836 29.64 -3.18 42.80
C ILE A 836 30.40 -1.85 42.70
N LYS A 837 31.70 -1.87 42.39
CA LYS A 837 32.49 -0.64 42.16
C LYS A 837 31.99 0.16 40.96
N LYS A 838 31.40 -0.47 39.94
CA LYS A 838 30.78 0.26 38.81
C LYS A 838 29.47 0.90 39.23
N LEU A 839 28.64 0.17 39.99
CA LEU A 839 27.34 0.66 40.47
C LEU A 839 27.49 1.80 41.49
N LEU A 840 28.39 1.66 42.46
CA LEU A 840 28.64 2.65 43.52
C LEU A 840 29.09 4.03 43.00
N LYS A 841 29.76 4.11 41.84
CA LYS A 841 30.09 5.41 41.22
C LYS A 841 28.86 6.23 40.84
N ASN A 842 27.75 5.55 40.57
CA ASN A 842 26.49 6.14 40.14
C ASN A 842 25.43 6.13 41.24
N GLY A 843 25.80 5.75 42.48
CA GLY A 843 24.90 5.75 43.63
C GLY A 843 24.42 7.17 43.99
N ASN A 844 23.17 7.26 44.42
CA ASN A 844 22.44 8.47 44.73
C ASN A 844 22.39 8.72 46.24
N GLU A 845 22.25 7.68 47.06
CA GLU A 845 22.13 7.79 48.53
C GLU A 845 23.45 8.27 49.12
N ARG A 846 24.53 7.52 48.90
CA ARG A 846 25.89 7.92 49.32
C ARG A 846 26.73 8.22 48.11
N ARG A 847 26.72 9.49 47.68
CA ARG A 847 27.32 9.90 46.40
C ARG A 847 28.85 9.75 46.43
N PHE A 848 29.39 9.07 45.41
CA PHE A 848 30.84 8.96 45.23
C PHE A 848 31.49 10.33 44.97
N ILE A 849 32.56 10.62 45.72
CA ILE A 849 33.34 11.86 45.64
C ILE A 849 34.63 11.64 44.85
N ARG A 850 35.51 10.76 45.35
CA ARG A 850 36.86 10.53 44.80
C ARG A 850 37.45 9.22 45.29
N GLN A 851 38.53 8.78 44.63
CA GLN A 851 39.43 7.76 45.17
C GLN A 851 40.71 8.43 45.63
N SER A 852 41.07 8.28 46.90
CA SER A 852 42.28 8.89 47.47
C SER A 852 42.95 7.99 48.51
N THR A 853 44.23 8.22 48.75
CA THR A 853 44.90 7.68 49.94
C THR A 853 44.47 8.52 51.14
N THR A 854 43.84 7.87 52.12
CA THR A 854 43.27 8.52 53.30
C THR A 854 43.94 7.98 54.55
N ARG A 855 44.23 8.87 55.51
CA ARG A 855 44.71 8.46 56.83
C ARG A 855 43.55 7.78 57.56
N SER A 856 43.76 6.55 57.99
CA SER A 856 42.69 5.66 58.42
C SER A 856 42.30 5.91 59.86
N ALA A 857 41.07 6.40 60.08
CA ALA A 857 40.50 6.56 61.42
C ALA A 857 40.42 5.22 62.18
N VAL A 858 40.14 4.13 61.45
CA VAL A 858 40.15 2.76 61.99
C VAL A 858 41.55 2.38 62.50
N SER A 859 42.59 2.63 61.69
CA SER A 859 43.98 2.29 62.05
C SER A 859 44.45 3.11 63.23
N GLU A 860 44.09 4.39 63.30
CA GLU A 860 44.44 5.25 64.42
C GLU A 860 43.86 4.73 65.74
N ARG A 861 42.61 4.27 65.73
CA ARG A 861 41.97 3.64 66.89
C ARG A 861 42.60 2.29 67.22
N HIS A 862 42.84 1.45 66.21
CA HIS A 862 43.43 0.13 66.38
C HIS A 862 44.87 0.17 66.91
N ASN A 863 45.68 1.11 66.41
CA ASN A 863 47.11 1.22 66.72
C ASN A 863 47.39 1.89 68.07
N ARG A 864 46.37 2.48 68.70
CA ARG A 864 46.51 3.19 69.98
C ARG A 864 46.99 2.20 71.06
N GLY A 865 48.20 2.43 71.57
CA GLY A 865 48.81 1.59 72.61
C GLY A 865 49.44 0.29 72.13
N LYS A 866 49.60 0.08 70.81
CA LYS A 866 50.24 -1.11 70.23
C LYS A 866 51.66 -0.82 69.71
N GLY A 867 52.57 -1.78 69.88
CA GLY A 867 53.94 -1.72 69.34
C GLY A 867 54.01 -2.06 67.84
N ASP A 868 55.11 -1.71 67.16
CA ASP A 868 55.23 -1.70 65.69
C ASP A 868 54.88 -3.03 65.00
N MET A 869 55.07 -4.19 65.65
CA MET A 869 54.71 -5.50 65.10
C MET A 869 53.20 -5.80 65.08
N GLN A 870 52.38 -5.04 65.80
CA GLN A 870 50.93 -5.26 65.94
C GLN A 870 50.10 -4.10 65.36
N ARG A 871 50.72 -3.20 64.60
CA ARG A 871 50.07 -2.02 64.01
C ARG A 871 49.56 -2.31 62.61
N MET A 872 48.37 -1.79 62.31
CA MET A 872 47.85 -1.66 60.95
C MET A 872 48.52 -0.49 60.21
N PRO A 873 48.55 -0.49 58.86
CA PRO A 873 49.00 0.67 58.08
C PRO A 873 48.23 1.94 58.46
N ASP A 874 48.95 3.06 58.60
CA ASP A 874 48.33 4.35 58.97
C ASP A 874 47.51 4.98 57.83
N THR A 875 47.71 4.53 56.59
CA THR A 875 46.99 5.02 55.41
C THR A 875 46.47 3.87 54.55
N PHE A 876 45.28 4.06 53.97
CA PHE A 876 44.66 3.12 53.04
C PHE A 876 44.22 3.86 51.78
N ARG A 877 44.21 3.16 50.64
CA ARG A 877 43.58 3.65 49.43
C ARG A 877 42.08 3.39 49.52
N CYS A 878 41.30 4.44 49.67
CA CYS A 878 39.86 4.34 49.90
C CYS A 878 39.06 4.98 48.77
N TRP A 879 37.81 4.53 48.66
CA TRP A 879 36.78 5.22 47.89
C TRP A 879 35.98 6.09 48.86
N ILE A 880 35.90 7.37 48.55
CA ILE A 880 35.28 8.37 49.41
C ILE A 880 33.89 8.70 48.88
N PHE A 881 32.92 8.65 49.77
CA PHE A 881 31.51 8.93 49.52
C PHE A 881 31.02 10.01 50.48
N LYS A 882 29.94 10.70 50.13
CA LYS A 882 29.18 11.49 51.10
C LYS A 882 28.46 10.56 52.08
N ARG A 883 28.34 10.99 53.33
CA ARG A 883 27.59 10.24 54.36
C ARG A 883 26.08 10.30 54.14
N ASP A 884 25.59 11.46 53.69
CA ASP A 884 24.18 11.75 53.36
C ASP A 884 23.99 12.19 51.89
#